data_AF-A0A1S3HJ81-F1
#
_entry.id   AF-A0A1S3HJ81-F1
#
_cell.length_a   1.000
_cell.length_b   1.000
_cell.length_c   1.000
_cell.angle_alpha   90.00
_cell.angle_beta   90.00
_cell.angle_gamma   90.00
#
_symmetry.space_group_name_H-M   'P 1'
#
loop_
_entity.id
_entity.type
_entity.pdbx_description
1 polymer ?
#
loop_
_entity_poly.entity_id
_entity_poly.type
_entity_poly.pdbx_seq_one_letter_code
_entity_poly.pdbx_strand_id
1 'polypeptide(L)'
;MAYCRLVLLGLFSMFWATCSCFEHSPFASGGGNLGSLTHWTLTEDAILMVVARFFESDPRIPDGALQNLQPLSAELLFHEYYVKYLNGTQVKPDKFREAMRQIVQVNALQDISYPEDAAIHMRNERIKEGHKWIVNLRKRLLETLAEDKPNYDAARDWLGEIFHTLQDFYSNTNWIELNSEEEFYSNLGLEDRVLMPIAHSQTPVCTDCNDADGTCEDNLIDMGDVLTSGYYSMGDPTGKPEEHGKCSHGGASDLTRIMWPKGGINKETKDPKKSPHHYYHDKAATAANKHVEFFLDDPVTGLRTLIGDQKFKELFQIGSMVSMVFVIDDTGSMADEMDAVKDECIKLVETTRGTVRAPFNYILSTFNDPSDPSTPKGELTITQDSEAMIDALQNLYAHGGGDCPELAMYGLAEAIKVSQPGSTIYFYTDAPAKDADREGEIEQRALDKNIKIETVLTRGCIARRRRSLQENSKRSRQKRALFAPPSLYTKLAEATGGTVYLTDDTHISSVVSIIQEATKTATVSVTRFISDDSSRNFTVDSQLSELSVKILGSSYTPSISVFLPDGTSHPMSGSDFNVTSLGPYAKVFTFKNPLPGIWSYQRLSSVESWQVDITGQSMLDFLYDFLEKDEVTDTLYAATGRPIAGVNTSILIRVTDVYDNNSLTTVKLQDENGNTASEIWPLRGGEQLRNYYFATEVLPSESFRLAIEGYDSRGYRFTRLSTAMVKTVGLKLQVHPIPALYTGETVYVNYTVTNTGPAGNFNVSILDTEHLVTGSAFSVFYLSEYENRTGSFTLYGGIDPNVTSTMTISVAPSGGGNLTAQYKIRRISVGERLEEVEDDAAPNCTILSSFGPCQLEQLDPCVCHAHLWHVTAEITETGFGLHRIYAGKLNSSSAAFSYDNFTSASSLTNPVMVNVSSDCCNPLVYINAGDLAGNLGQCTIDHRLHGVPSECIETTTTTEDTTTAYVAPTTGTAKNPEATTVTATTHTIAATQNTATPSVTNGESTLSFEVSTPVDVSVTIPSNETVRQGYSNSRYGEPNTNEPIIPTYGIALLVVGVIIVILGGTLLLYKKGIIFKSLNLQRRIAPCQDVDVIKADYVVDGKSSASVNENNGDSSASVNENNGDSSAPEANLNHVQKDVVIDDFIYV
;
A
#
# COMPACT_ATOMS: atom_id res chain seq x y z
N MET A 1 43.64 8.62 47.57
CA MET A 1 42.27 9.10 47.27
C MET A 1 42.39 10.56 46.85
N ALA A 2 41.84 11.04 45.73
CA ALA A 2 40.62 10.69 45.00
C ALA A 2 39.32 11.24 45.63
N TYR A 3 38.27 11.27 44.80
CA TYR A 3 36.89 11.73 45.04
C TYR A 3 36.60 13.24 45.05
N CYS A 4 35.69 13.59 44.14
CA CYS A 4 34.67 14.64 44.20
C CYS A 4 35.08 16.08 44.50
N ARG A 5 35.21 16.84 43.39
CA ARG A 5 34.12 17.73 42.92
C ARG A 5 34.19 17.78 41.37
N LEU A 6 33.14 17.46 40.61
CA LEU A 6 31.85 18.17 40.49
C LEU A 6 32.13 19.67 40.24
N VAL A 7 32.12 20.17 39.00
CA VAL A 7 31.17 19.86 37.91
C VAL A 7 31.87 19.31 36.67
N LEU A 8 31.51 18.08 36.27
CA LEU A 8 31.83 17.50 34.96
C LEU A 8 30.54 16.88 34.36
N LEU A 9 29.46 17.66 34.44
CA LEU A 9 28.14 17.38 33.87
C LEU A 9 27.89 18.40 32.76
N GLY A 10 27.57 17.91 31.57
CA GLY A 10 27.73 18.61 30.29
C GLY A 10 28.27 17.71 29.17
N LEU A 11 28.24 16.38 29.38
CA LEU A 11 28.44 15.36 28.34
C LEU A 11 27.09 15.07 27.64
N PHE A 12 27.12 14.36 26.51
CA PHE A 12 25.98 14.12 25.60
C PHE A 12 25.44 15.36 24.86
N SER A 13 26.34 16.21 24.37
CA SER A 13 26.02 17.11 23.25
C SER A 13 25.96 16.34 21.92
N MET A 14 24.78 15.81 21.60
CA MET A 14 24.32 15.35 20.27
C MET A 14 25.34 14.55 19.43
N PHE A 15 25.22 13.22 19.49
CA PHE A 15 25.84 12.33 18.51
C PHE A 15 25.40 12.68 17.09
N TRP A 16 26.36 12.91 16.19
CA TRP A 16 26.14 12.79 14.75
C TRP A 16 26.35 11.32 14.35
N ALA A 17 25.25 10.61 14.14
CA ALA A 17 25.21 9.37 13.39
C ALA A 17 23.99 9.47 12.46
N THR A 18 24.20 9.41 11.15
CA THR A 18 23.07 9.28 10.21
C THR A 18 22.47 7.90 10.41
N CYS A 19 21.20 7.86 10.80
CA CYS A 19 20.48 6.60 10.88
C CYS A 19 20.42 6.01 9.46
N SER A 20 20.89 4.79 9.31
CA SER A 20 20.81 4.03 8.07
C SER A 20 20.43 2.60 8.41
N CYS A 21 19.24 2.49 9.00
CA CYS A 21 18.30 1.49 8.52
C CYS A 21 18.21 1.60 6.98
N PHE A 22 17.92 0.49 6.33
CA PHE A 22 17.60 0.33 4.91
C PHE A 22 16.75 1.49 4.32
N GLU A 23 16.77 1.61 2.99
CA GLU A 23 15.73 2.34 2.26
C GLU A 23 14.41 1.52 2.20
N HIS A 24 13.85 1.16 3.36
CA HIS A 24 12.62 0.35 3.49
C HIS A 24 11.37 1.09 3.01
N SER A 25 11.35 2.41 3.10
CA SER A 25 10.37 3.20 2.35
C SER A 25 10.81 3.37 0.90
N PRO A 26 9.89 3.41 -0.06
CA PRO A 26 10.13 3.96 -1.40
C PRO A 26 10.53 5.46 -1.42
N PHE A 27 10.78 6.09 -0.26
CA PHE A 27 10.81 7.53 -0.05
C PHE A 27 12.06 8.01 0.74
N ALA A 28 13.09 7.18 0.90
CA ALA A 28 14.31 7.54 1.64
C ALA A 28 14.97 8.80 1.06
N SER A 29 15.23 9.81 1.89
CA SER A 29 15.55 11.17 1.42
C SER A 29 17.01 11.38 0.99
N GLY A 30 17.38 10.76 -0.14
CA GLY A 30 18.48 11.18 -1.01
C GLY A 30 19.89 10.71 -0.62
N GLY A 31 20.31 9.54 -1.15
CA GLY A 31 21.65 8.99 -0.87
C GLY A 31 22.32 8.17 -1.98
N GLY A 32 21.66 7.93 -3.11
CA GLY A 32 22.18 7.10 -4.21
C GLY A 32 21.83 5.63 -4.07
N ASN A 33 20.86 5.18 -4.87
CA ASN A 33 20.41 3.79 -4.90
C ASN A 33 20.91 3.10 -6.17
N LEU A 34 21.66 2.00 -6.00
CA LEU A 34 22.29 1.19 -7.07
C LEU A 34 21.31 0.23 -7.78
N GLY A 35 20.02 0.59 -7.83
CA GLY A 35 18.98 -0.25 -8.43
C GLY A 35 18.63 -1.48 -7.59
N SER A 36 18.65 -1.35 -6.26
CA SER A 36 18.18 -2.40 -5.36
C SER A 36 16.65 -2.53 -5.43
N LEU A 37 16.14 -3.73 -5.21
CA LEU A 37 14.73 -4.03 -4.99
C LEU A 37 14.41 -3.85 -3.49
N THR A 38 13.14 -3.63 -3.16
CA THR A 38 12.67 -3.41 -1.78
C THR A 38 11.43 -4.23 -1.49
N HIS A 39 11.07 -4.36 -0.20
CA HIS A 39 9.82 -5.00 0.22
C HIS A 39 8.57 -4.45 -0.49
N TRP A 40 8.59 -3.18 -0.92
CA TRP A 40 7.58 -2.61 -1.83
C TRP A 40 7.56 -3.33 -3.19
N THR A 41 8.67 -3.32 -3.92
CA THR A 41 8.70 -3.84 -5.31
C THR A 41 8.47 -5.34 -5.34
N LEU A 42 9.06 -6.09 -4.41
CA LEU A 42 8.86 -7.54 -4.29
C LEU A 42 7.38 -7.88 -4.10
N THR A 43 6.70 -7.15 -3.21
CA THR A 43 5.29 -7.36 -2.91
C THR A 43 4.36 -6.90 -4.06
N GLU A 44 4.62 -5.76 -4.71
CA GLU A 44 3.84 -5.31 -5.88
C GLU A 44 4.01 -6.28 -7.07
N ASP A 45 5.25 -6.71 -7.37
CA ASP A 45 5.54 -7.64 -8.48
C ASP A 45 4.92 -9.03 -8.28
N ALA A 46 5.07 -9.63 -7.08
CA ALA A 46 4.55 -10.97 -6.80
C ALA A 46 3.01 -11.01 -6.79
N ILE A 47 2.35 -9.98 -6.24
CA ILE A 47 0.88 -9.86 -6.29
C ILE A 47 0.41 -9.66 -7.73
N LEU A 48 1.08 -8.82 -8.53
CA LEU A 48 0.75 -8.63 -9.95
C LEU A 48 0.90 -9.94 -10.76
N MET A 49 1.94 -10.74 -10.51
CA MET A 49 2.15 -12.03 -11.17
C MET A 49 1.05 -13.05 -10.82
N VAL A 50 0.64 -13.10 -9.55
CA VAL A 50 -0.50 -13.93 -9.12
C VAL A 50 -1.81 -13.43 -9.76
N VAL A 51 -2.07 -12.13 -9.80
CA VAL A 51 -3.31 -11.59 -10.39
C VAL A 51 -3.34 -11.75 -11.92
N ALA A 52 -2.18 -11.82 -12.58
CA ALA A 52 -2.10 -12.22 -13.98
C ALA A 52 -2.51 -13.69 -14.18
N ARG A 53 -1.98 -14.63 -13.40
CA ARG A 53 -2.42 -16.05 -13.39
C ARG A 53 -3.89 -16.22 -13.00
N PHE A 54 -4.39 -15.37 -12.09
CA PHE A 54 -5.79 -15.31 -11.72
C PHE A 54 -6.67 -14.96 -12.93
N PHE A 55 -6.34 -13.89 -13.66
CA PHE A 55 -7.07 -13.50 -14.86
C PHE A 55 -6.96 -14.51 -16.01
N GLU A 56 -5.79 -15.15 -16.18
CA GLU A 56 -5.60 -16.23 -17.17
C GLU A 56 -6.42 -17.49 -16.90
N SER A 57 -6.96 -17.67 -15.68
CA SER A 57 -7.90 -18.77 -15.41
C SER A 57 -9.28 -18.58 -16.06
N ASP A 58 -9.54 -17.44 -16.71
CA ASP A 58 -10.66 -17.30 -17.64
C ASP A 58 -10.34 -18.01 -18.98
N PRO A 59 -11.13 -19.01 -19.41
CA PRO A 59 -10.81 -19.85 -20.58
C PRO A 59 -10.88 -19.13 -21.94
N ARG A 60 -11.10 -17.81 -21.96
CA ARG A 60 -10.96 -16.94 -23.14
C ARG A 60 -9.53 -16.42 -23.32
N ILE A 61 -8.66 -16.60 -22.33
CA ILE A 61 -7.32 -16.00 -22.27
C ILE A 61 -6.27 -17.13 -22.39
N PRO A 62 -5.24 -17.00 -23.25
CA PRO A 62 -4.17 -18.00 -23.32
C PRO A 62 -3.23 -17.93 -22.11
N ASP A 63 -2.79 -19.09 -21.64
CA ASP A 63 -1.75 -19.25 -20.62
C ASP A 63 -0.53 -18.36 -20.91
N GLY A 64 -0.10 -17.58 -19.92
CA GLY A 64 1.04 -16.66 -19.98
C GLY A 64 0.79 -15.36 -20.75
N ALA A 65 -0.38 -15.13 -21.35
CA ALA A 65 -0.64 -13.93 -22.16
C ALA A 65 -0.71 -12.62 -21.36
N LEU A 66 -0.93 -12.69 -20.05
CA LEU A 66 -0.95 -11.57 -19.11
C LEU A 66 0.30 -11.57 -18.20
N GLN A 67 0.82 -12.75 -17.84
CA GLN A 67 2.08 -12.88 -17.07
C GLN A 67 3.28 -12.26 -17.81
N ASN A 68 3.31 -12.39 -19.14
CA ASN A 68 4.42 -11.89 -19.98
C ASN A 68 4.26 -10.42 -20.43
N LEU A 69 3.38 -9.63 -19.79
CA LEU A 69 3.25 -8.20 -20.08
C LEU A 69 4.52 -7.42 -19.72
N GLN A 70 4.85 -6.40 -20.51
CA GLN A 70 6.07 -5.60 -20.38
C GLN A 70 5.76 -4.11 -20.54
N PRO A 71 5.72 -3.31 -19.45
CA PRO A 71 5.82 -3.74 -18.06
C PRO A 71 4.59 -4.55 -17.62
N LEU A 72 4.73 -5.44 -16.64
CA LEU A 72 3.59 -5.95 -15.90
C LEU A 72 3.15 -4.86 -14.91
N SER A 73 2.11 -4.11 -15.26
CA SER A 73 1.52 -3.05 -14.42
C SER A 73 0.02 -3.31 -14.23
N ALA A 74 -0.56 -2.79 -13.13
CA ALA A 74 -1.99 -2.97 -12.86
C ALA A 74 -2.87 -2.35 -13.96
N GLU A 75 -2.44 -1.22 -14.53
CA GLU A 75 -3.13 -0.52 -15.61
C GLU A 75 -3.13 -1.32 -16.91
N LEU A 76 -1.98 -1.86 -17.32
CA LEU A 76 -1.87 -2.68 -18.53
C LEU A 76 -2.58 -4.03 -18.34
N LEU A 77 -2.45 -4.65 -17.16
CA LEU A 77 -3.10 -5.90 -16.81
C LEU A 77 -4.64 -5.78 -16.84
N PHE A 78 -5.19 -4.72 -16.22
CA PHE A 78 -6.64 -4.46 -16.26
C PHE A 78 -7.11 -4.05 -17.66
N HIS A 79 -6.31 -3.30 -18.42
CA HIS A 79 -6.63 -2.94 -19.80
C HIS A 79 -6.71 -4.18 -20.71
N GLU A 80 -5.68 -5.03 -20.68
CA GLU A 80 -5.61 -6.27 -21.47
C GLU A 80 -6.76 -7.22 -21.09
N TYR A 81 -7.00 -7.44 -19.79
CA TYR A 81 -8.11 -8.28 -19.33
C TYR A 81 -9.49 -7.70 -19.73
N TYR A 82 -9.87 -6.53 -19.20
CA TYR A 82 -11.23 -6.00 -19.36
C TYR A 82 -11.54 -5.47 -20.76
N VAL A 83 -10.58 -4.85 -21.46
CA VAL A 83 -10.84 -4.22 -22.77
C VAL A 83 -10.56 -5.20 -23.91
N LYS A 84 -9.40 -5.87 -23.91
CA LYS A 84 -8.96 -6.69 -25.06
C LYS A 84 -9.50 -8.11 -25.03
N TYR A 85 -9.40 -8.83 -23.91
CA TYR A 85 -9.89 -10.22 -23.82
C TYR A 85 -11.39 -10.31 -23.55
N LEU A 86 -11.93 -9.45 -22.68
CA LEU A 86 -13.36 -9.43 -22.36
C LEU A 86 -14.22 -8.55 -23.29
N ASN A 87 -13.61 -7.75 -24.18
CA ASN A 87 -14.29 -6.80 -25.08
C ASN A 87 -15.23 -5.84 -24.31
N GLY A 88 -14.81 -5.41 -23.13
CA GLY A 88 -15.55 -4.53 -22.20
C GLY A 88 -15.07 -3.07 -22.22
N THR A 89 -15.44 -2.33 -21.18
CA THR A 89 -15.04 -0.92 -20.98
C THR A 89 -13.71 -0.80 -20.23
N GLN A 90 -13.09 0.38 -20.25
CA GLN A 90 -11.92 0.67 -19.41
C GLN A 90 -12.29 0.55 -17.93
N VAL A 91 -11.52 -0.22 -17.15
CA VAL A 91 -11.67 -0.39 -15.71
C VAL A 91 -10.36 0.03 -15.04
N LYS A 92 -10.40 1.01 -14.14
CA LYS A 92 -9.23 1.44 -13.37
C LYS A 92 -8.88 0.42 -12.28
N PRO A 93 -7.60 0.17 -12.00
CA PRO A 93 -7.16 -0.77 -10.97
C PRO A 93 -7.21 -0.18 -9.55
N ASP A 94 -7.68 1.06 -9.34
CA ASP A 94 -7.56 1.85 -8.09
C ASP A 94 -7.87 1.06 -6.80
N LYS A 95 -8.87 0.17 -6.83
CA LYS A 95 -9.25 -0.67 -5.70
C LYS A 95 -8.25 -1.79 -5.41
N PHE A 96 -7.82 -2.50 -6.44
CA PHE A 96 -6.72 -3.46 -6.36
C PHE A 96 -5.41 -2.78 -5.94
N ARG A 97 -5.15 -1.55 -6.42
CA ARG A 97 -4.01 -0.75 -5.97
C ARG A 97 -4.07 -0.40 -4.49
N GLU A 98 -5.23 -0.01 -3.96
CA GLU A 98 -5.38 0.30 -2.54
C GLU A 98 -5.22 -0.96 -1.66
N ALA A 99 -5.81 -2.08 -2.07
CA ALA A 99 -5.63 -3.37 -1.40
C ALA A 99 -4.14 -3.80 -1.36
N MET A 100 -3.43 -3.68 -2.49
CA MET A 100 -2.00 -3.96 -2.59
C MET A 100 -1.16 -2.97 -1.77
N ARG A 101 -1.51 -1.68 -1.79
CA ARG A 101 -0.84 -0.62 -1.00
C ARG A 101 -0.91 -0.90 0.50
N GLN A 102 -2.03 -1.40 1.01
CA GLN A 102 -2.17 -1.78 2.42
C GLN A 102 -1.19 -2.91 2.81
N ILE A 103 -1.14 -3.99 2.03
CA ILE A 103 -0.23 -5.14 2.26
C ILE A 103 1.24 -4.65 2.26
N VAL A 104 1.60 -3.84 1.27
CA VAL A 104 2.94 -3.27 1.14
C VAL A 104 3.30 -2.35 2.32
N GLN A 105 2.35 -1.53 2.79
CA GLN A 105 2.57 -0.65 3.94
C GLN A 105 2.78 -1.45 5.23
N VAL A 106 2.03 -2.52 5.47
CA VAL A 106 2.21 -3.34 6.69
C VAL A 106 3.50 -4.15 6.65
N ASN A 107 3.93 -4.62 5.47
CA ASN A 107 5.27 -5.21 5.30
C ASN A 107 6.37 -4.21 5.70
N ALA A 108 6.41 -3.03 5.08
CA ALA A 108 7.41 -2.00 5.40
C ALA A 108 7.27 -1.36 6.80
N LEU A 109 6.18 -1.63 7.53
CA LEU A 109 6.00 -1.19 8.91
C LEU A 109 6.61 -2.15 9.94
N GLN A 110 6.95 -3.38 9.58
CA GLN A 110 7.63 -4.31 10.50
C GLN A 110 9.01 -3.77 10.89
N ASP A 111 9.77 -3.31 9.88
CA ASP A 111 11.07 -2.63 10.01
C ASP A 111 11.09 -1.43 10.98
N ILE A 112 9.93 -0.80 11.20
CA ILE A 112 9.78 0.37 12.08
C ILE A 112 9.19 -0.02 13.44
N SER A 113 8.36 -1.06 13.48
CA SER A 113 7.64 -1.50 14.69
C SER A 113 8.46 -2.46 15.53
N TYR A 114 9.25 -3.33 14.90
CA TYR A 114 9.95 -4.46 15.51
C TYR A 114 11.45 -4.58 15.11
N PRO A 115 12.22 -3.47 14.99
CA PRO A 115 13.54 -3.47 14.33
C PRO A 115 14.64 -4.34 14.95
N GLU A 116 14.46 -4.82 16.19
CA GLU A 116 15.36 -5.77 16.86
C GLU A 116 14.73 -7.16 17.10
N ASP A 117 13.51 -7.42 16.60
CA ASP A 117 12.88 -8.73 16.72
C ASP A 117 13.55 -9.73 15.75
N ALA A 118 14.24 -10.71 16.33
CA ALA A 118 15.01 -11.68 15.57
C ALA A 118 14.13 -12.72 14.84
N ALA A 119 12.90 -12.98 15.30
CA ALA A 119 12.01 -13.97 14.68
C ALA A 119 11.30 -13.37 13.45
N ILE A 120 10.79 -12.14 13.56
CA ILE A 120 10.13 -11.42 12.46
C ILE A 120 11.11 -11.18 11.30
N HIS A 121 12.38 -10.88 11.62
CA HIS A 121 13.43 -10.60 10.64
C HIS A 121 14.30 -11.82 10.24
N MET A 122 14.02 -13.03 10.75
CA MET A 122 14.80 -14.25 10.45
C MET A 122 16.32 -14.15 10.79
N ARG A 123 16.65 -13.51 11.91
CA ARG A 123 18.02 -13.23 12.40
C ARG A 123 18.35 -13.99 13.69
N ASN A 124 19.61 -13.91 14.15
CA ASN A 124 20.08 -14.44 15.44
C ASN A 124 19.74 -15.94 15.68
N GLU A 125 19.71 -16.76 14.61
CA GLU A 125 19.26 -18.16 14.56
C GLU A 125 17.78 -18.43 14.91
N ARG A 126 16.92 -17.40 15.05
CA ARG A 126 15.49 -17.51 15.39
C ARG A 126 14.57 -17.93 14.23
N ILE A 127 15.08 -18.79 13.35
CA ILE A 127 14.39 -19.22 12.11
C ILE A 127 13.17 -20.13 12.44
N LYS A 128 13.27 -20.93 13.50
CA LYS A 128 12.20 -21.83 14.00
C LYS A 128 11.00 -21.03 14.51
N GLU A 129 11.27 -19.92 15.18
CA GLU A 129 10.29 -18.97 15.71
C GLU A 129 9.68 -18.14 14.59
N GLY A 130 10.48 -17.65 13.63
CA GLY A 130 9.98 -16.98 12.42
C GLY A 130 9.07 -17.87 11.56
N HIS A 131 9.39 -19.16 11.44
CA HIS A 131 8.49 -20.14 10.82
C HIS A 131 7.15 -20.24 11.58
N LYS A 132 7.19 -20.38 12.91
CA LYS A 132 5.98 -20.49 13.75
C LYS A 132 5.15 -19.21 13.74
N TRP A 133 5.79 -18.04 13.66
CA TRP A 133 5.14 -16.75 13.43
C TRP A 133 4.34 -16.76 12.12
N ILE A 134 4.96 -17.14 10.99
CA ILE A 134 4.26 -17.26 9.71
C ILE A 134 3.11 -18.27 9.78
N VAL A 135 3.30 -19.45 10.38
CA VAL A 135 2.25 -20.47 10.53
C VAL A 135 1.06 -19.93 11.33
N ASN A 136 1.31 -19.25 12.46
CA ASN A 136 0.25 -18.68 13.31
C ASN A 136 -0.50 -17.54 12.60
N LEU A 137 0.20 -16.63 11.92
CA LEU A 137 -0.45 -15.59 11.11
C LEU A 137 -1.25 -16.18 9.95
N ARG A 138 -0.71 -17.21 9.28
CA ARG A 138 -1.38 -17.90 8.17
C ARG A 138 -2.66 -18.61 8.63
N LYS A 139 -2.65 -19.19 9.83
CA LYS A 139 -3.84 -19.76 10.47
C LYS A 139 -4.89 -18.68 10.76
N ARG A 140 -4.52 -17.58 11.42
CA ARG A 140 -5.40 -16.42 11.67
C ARG A 140 -6.01 -15.86 10.39
N LEU A 141 -5.21 -15.77 9.33
CA LEU A 141 -5.62 -15.34 7.99
C LEU A 141 -6.69 -16.25 7.41
N LEU A 142 -6.50 -17.56 7.47
CA LEU A 142 -7.49 -18.55 7.01
C LEU A 142 -8.75 -18.57 7.88
N GLU A 143 -8.63 -18.43 9.19
CA GLU A 143 -9.76 -18.31 10.13
C GLU A 143 -10.60 -17.05 9.85
N THR A 144 -9.95 -15.89 9.73
CA THR A 144 -10.60 -14.60 9.36
C THR A 144 -11.27 -14.68 8.00
N LEU A 145 -10.63 -15.34 7.02
CA LEU A 145 -11.17 -15.51 5.68
C LEU A 145 -12.23 -16.63 5.59
N ALA A 146 -12.38 -17.50 6.60
CA ALA A 146 -13.43 -18.52 6.61
C ALA A 146 -14.82 -17.92 6.89
N GLU A 147 -14.90 -16.81 7.63
CA GLU A 147 -16.14 -16.15 8.07
C GLU A 147 -17.16 -15.83 6.96
N ASP A 148 -18.43 -15.66 7.34
CA ASP A 148 -19.51 -15.19 6.46
C ASP A 148 -19.28 -13.75 5.95
N LYS A 149 -18.53 -12.93 6.70
CA LYS A 149 -18.23 -11.52 6.39
C LYS A 149 -16.78 -11.17 6.77
N PRO A 150 -15.77 -11.72 6.08
CA PRO A 150 -14.37 -11.60 6.48
C PRO A 150 -13.90 -10.16 6.70
N ASN A 151 -13.08 -9.96 7.72
CA ASN A 151 -12.32 -8.73 7.90
C ASN A 151 -11.15 -8.68 6.91
N TYR A 152 -11.44 -8.38 5.64
CA TYR A 152 -10.46 -8.30 4.57
C TYR A 152 -9.35 -7.26 4.82
N ASP A 153 -9.60 -6.26 5.66
CA ASP A 153 -8.60 -5.30 6.09
C ASP A 153 -7.53 -5.99 6.97
N ALA A 154 -7.93 -6.69 8.03
CA ALA A 154 -7.01 -7.45 8.88
C ALA A 154 -6.31 -8.59 8.10
N ALA A 155 -7.02 -9.23 7.17
CA ALA A 155 -6.43 -10.24 6.29
C ALA A 155 -5.30 -9.67 5.40
N ARG A 156 -5.42 -8.43 4.92
CA ARG A 156 -4.34 -7.73 4.19
C ARG A 156 -3.18 -7.34 5.11
N ASP A 157 -3.46 -7.01 6.37
CA ASP A 157 -2.40 -6.73 7.35
C ASP A 157 -1.57 -8.00 7.62
N TRP A 158 -2.20 -9.16 7.83
CA TRP A 158 -1.46 -10.44 8.01
C TRP A 158 -0.67 -10.85 6.77
N LEU A 159 -1.16 -10.57 5.56
CA LEU A 159 -0.35 -10.75 4.35
C LEU A 159 0.91 -9.88 4.38
N GLY A 160 0.84 -8.64 4.85
CA GLY A 160 1.99 -7.76 4.99
C GLY A 160 3.03 -8.30 5.98
N GLU A 161 2.58 -8.72 7.17
CA GLU A 161 3.43 -9.32 8.21
C GLU A 161 4.08 -10.64 7.75
N ILE A 162 3.31 -11.51 7.08
CA ILE A 162 3.83 -12.77 6.52
C ILE A 162 4.83 -12.50 5.39
N PHE A 163 4.52 -11.63 4.43
CA PHE A 163 5.40 -11.36 3.29
C PHE A 163 6.70 -10.71 3.73
N HIS A 164 6.68 -9.89 4.78
CA HIS A 164 7.89 -9.37 5.41
C HIS A 164 8.81 -10.50 5.89
N THR A 165 8.34 -11.35 6.81
CA THR A 165 9.13 -12.45 7.38
C THR A 165 9.55 -13.49 6.33
N LEU A 166 8.75 -13.68 5.27
CA LEU A 166 9.12 -14.52 4.11
C LEU A 166 10.19 -13.89 3.22
N GLN A 167 10.19 -12.57 3.04
CA GLN A 167 11.22 -11.85 2.26
C GLN A 167 12.54 -11.82 3.04
N ASP A 168 12.49 -11.52 4.34
CA ASP A 168 13.67 -11.43 5.21
C ASP A 168 14.40 -12.77 5.40
N PHE A 169 13.70 -13.91 5.26
CA PHE A 169 14.35 -15.23 5.22
C PHE A 169 15.42 -15.32 4.12
N TYR A 170 15.18 -14.75 2.93
CA TYR A 170 16.09 -14.86 1.79
C TYR A 170 17.23 -13.83 1.82
N SER A 171 17.06 -12.71 2.51
CA SER A 171 18.12 -11.71 2.71
C SER A 171 19.05 -12.07 3.87
N ASN A 172 18.52 -12.63 4.96
CA ASN A 172 19.19 -12.71 6.26
C ASN A 172 19.70 -14.12 6.65
N THR A 173 19.27 -15.17 5.94
CA THR A 173 19.79 -16.54 6.07
C THR A 173 20.79 -16.91 4.97
N ASN A 174 21.41 -18.09 5.09
CA ASN A 174 22.30 -18.68 4.09
C ASN A 174 21.60 -19.46 2.95
N TRP A 175 20.27 -19.42 2.81
CA TRP A 175 19.54 -20.25 1.83
C TRP A 175 20.08 -20.11 0.39
N ILE A 176 20.43 -18.89 -0.02
CA ILE A 176 20.91 -18.60 -1.39
C ILE A 176 22.32 -19.18 -1.62
N GLU A 177 23.13 -19.30 -0.58
CA GLU A 177 24.48 -19.85 -0.59
C GLU A 177 24.53 -21.37 -0.52
N LEU A 178 23.48 -22.02 0.00
CA LEU A 178 23.36 -23.49 0.02
C LEU A 178 23.25 -24.10 -1.39
N ASN A 179 23.00 -23.29 -2.43
CA ASN A 179 22.99 -23.68 -3.83
C ASN A 179 22.14 -24.96 -4.09
N SER A 180 20.94 -24.98 -3.51
CA SER A 180 19.95 -26.04 -3.68
C SER A 180 19.40 -26.08 -5.12
N GLU A 181 18.82 -27.22 -5.50
CA GLU A 181 18.08 -27.35 -6.77
C GLU A 181 16.69 -26.67 -6.71
N GLU A 182 16.28 -26.14 -5.55
CA GLU A 182 15.00 -25.47 -5.31
C GLU A 182 15.15 -23.94 -5.36
N GLU A 183 14.37 -23.28 -6.22
CA GLU A 183 14.40 -21.81 -6.39
C GLU A 183 14.00 -21.03 -5.12
N PHE A 184 13.18 -21.64 -4.26
CA PHE A 184 12.69 -21.08 -2.99
C PHE A 184 12.34 -22.21 -2.01
N TYR A 185 12.29 -21.92 -0.72
CA TYR A 185 12.14 -22.93 0.34
C TYR A 185 10.67 -23.23 0.70
N SER A 186 10.06 -24.17 -0.03
CA SER A 186 8.61 -24.47 0.04
C SER A 186 8.06 -25.01 1.38
N ASN A 187 8.91 -25.45 2.32
CA ASN A 187 8.47 -25.92 3.64
C ASN A 187 8.21 -24.79 4.66
N LEU A 188 8.79 -23.60 4.46
CA LEU A 188 8.71 -22.51 5.42
C LEU A 188 7.31 -21.88 5.44
N GLY A 189 6.68 -21.79 6.61
CA GLY A 189 5.35 -21.20 6.79
C GLY A 189 4.17 -22.17 6.67
N LEU A 190 4.41 -23.49 6.69
CA LEU A 190 3.40 -24.54 6.64
C LEU A 190 3.47 -25.46 7.87
N GLU A 191 2.34 -25.62 8.57
CA GLU A 191 2.23 -26.30 9.88
C GLU A 191 2.71 -27.77 9.88
N ASP A 192 2.38 -28.54 8.83
CA ASP A 192 2.76 -29.96 8.68
C ASP A 192 4.16 -30.18 8.07
N ARG A 193 5.03 -29.16 8.01
CA ARG A 193 6.34 -29.24 7.32
C ARG A 193 7.53 -29.13 8.28
N VAL A 194 8.38 -30.15 8.27
CA VAL A 194 9.65 -30.16 9.02
C VAL A 194 10.64 -29.19 8.36
N LEU A 195 11.27 -28.35 9.18
CA LEU A 195 12.35 -27.45 8.75
C LEU A 195 13.65 -28.22 8.48
N MET A 196 14.52 -27.63 7.65
CA MET A 196 15.92 -28.03 7.59
C MET A 196 16.60 -27.79 8.95
N PRO A 197 17.61 -28.60 9.34
CA PRO A 197 18.34 -28.38 10.58
C PRO A 197 18.92 -26.97 10.66
N ILE A 198 18.77 -26.32 11.81
CA ILE A 198 19.29 -24.97 12.08
C ILE A 198 20.60 -25.10 12.87
N ALA A 199 21.58 -24.25 12.57
CA ALA A 199 22.89 -24.28 13.20
C ALA A 199 22.80 -23.88 14.69
N HIS A 200 22.91 -24.86 15.59
CA HIS A 200 22.93 -24.65 17.04
C HIS A 200 23.90 -23.51 17.48
N SER A 201 23.58 -22.84 18.59
CA SER A 201 24.27 -21.64 19.11
C SER A 201 25.80 -21.76 19.21
N GLN A 202 26.32 -22.98 19.43
CA GLN A 202 27.75 -23.26 19.58
C GLN A 202 28.44 -23.74 18.29
N THR A 203 27.69 -23.99 17.21
CA THR A 203 28.22 -24.48 15.93
C THR A 203 28.81 -23.33 15.14
N PRO A 204 30.11 -23.37 14.76
CA PRO A 204 30.75 -22.34 13.96
C PRO A 204 30.29 -22.41 12.51
N VAL A 205 29.85 -21.26 12.00
CA VAL A 205 29.23 -21.11 10.67
C VAL A 205 29.90 -20.06 9.79
N CYS A 206 30.74 -19.19 10.37
CA CYS A 206 31.40 -18.08 9.69
C CYS A 206 32.90 -18.00 9.99
N THR A 207 33.61 -17.31 9.11
CA THR A 207 35.00 -16.85 9.27
C THR A 207 35.06 -15.31 9.12
N ASP A 208 36.21 -14.69 9.44
CA ASP A 208 36.35 -13.23 9.32
C ASP A 208 36.33 -12.80 7.84
N CYS A 209 35.42 -11.88 7.49
CA CYS A 209 35.48 -11.14 6.23
C CYS A 209 36.77 -10.29 6.15
N ASN A 210 37.48 -10.35 5.03
CA ASN A 210 38.82 -9.74 4.89
C ASN A 210 38.84 -8.45 4.06
N ASP A 211 37.73 -8.10 3.41
CA ASP A 211 37.70 -7.07 2.37
C ASP A 211 37.42 -5.66 2.90
N ALA A 212 38.05 -4.68 2.26
CA ALA A 212 38.09 -3.29 2.73
C ALA A 212 37.01 -2.37 2.13
N ASP A 213 36.19 -2.88 1.20
CA ASP A 213 35.10 -2.15 0.53
C ASP A 213 33.73 -2.37 1.20
N GLY A 214 33.58 -3.48 1.94
CA GLY A 214 32.36 -3.92 2.62
C GLY A 214 31.80 -5.24 2.09
N THR A 215 32.25 -5.69 0.91
CA THR A 215 31.93 -7.02 0.35
C THR A 215 32.38 -8.12 1.30
N CYS A 216 31.75 -9.29 1.23
CA CYS A 216 32.31 -10.50 1.79
C CYS A 216 31.99 -11.71 0.92
N GLU A 217 33.03 -12.42 0.49
CA GLU A 217 32.96 -13.67 -0.27
C GLU A 217 33.53 -14.82 0.59
N ASP A 218 33.01 -16.03 0.39
CA ASP A 218 33.49 -17.29 1.00
C ASP A 218 33.65 -17.33 2.54
N ASN A 219 32.95 -16.47 3.29
CA ASN A 219 33.00 -16.48 4.77
C ASN A 219 32.25 -17.64 5.43
N LEU A 220 31.19 -18.14 4.77
CA LEU A 220 30.31 -19.19 5.26
C LEU A 220 31.02 -20.54 5.25
N ILE A 221 30.97 -21.23 6.39
CA ILE A 221 31.52 -22.57 6.54
C ILE A 221 30.49 -23.55 5.97
N ASP A 222 30.84 -24.21 4.86
CA ASP A 222 30.07 -25.34 4.34
C ASP A 222 29.88 -26.43 5.42
N MET A 223 28.61 -26.71 5.71
CA MET A 223 28.13 -27.77 6.61
C MET A 223 27.21 -28.76 5.87
N GLY A 224 27.00 -28.63 4.56
CA GLY A 224 25.87 -29.21 3.84
C GLY A 224 24.53 -28.56 4.22
N ASP A 225 23.46 -29.35 4.21
CA ASP A 225 22.05 -28.95 4.38
C ASP A 225 21.72 -28.41 5.79
N VAL A 226 22.23 -27.23 6.14
CA VAL A 226 22.03 -26.53 7.42
C VAL A 226 21.66 -25.06 7.19
N LEU A 227 20.60 -24.60 7.84
CA LEU A 227 20.23 -23.18 7.87
C LEU A 227 21.00 -22.44 8.97
N THR A 228 21.46 -21.22 8.66
CA THR A 228 22.01 -20.25 9.62
C THR A 228 21.68 -18.83 9.19
N SER A 229 21.61 -17.90 10.14
CA SER A 229 21.31 -16.50 9.91
C SER A 229 22.30 -15.52 10.55
N GLY A 230 22.29 -14.29 10.03
CA GLY A 230 23.10 -13.22 10.57
C GLY A 230 22.62 -12.75 11.95
N TYR A 231 23.52 -12.66 12.93
CA TYR A 231 23.25 -11.97 14.18
C TYR A 231 23.22 -10.45 13.99
N TYR A 232 22.26 -9.77 14.61
CA TYR A 232 22.04 -8.32 14.51
C TYR A 232 21.78 -7.69 15.88
N SER A 233 22.27 -6.46 16.07
CA SER A 233 21.95 -5.61 17.22
C SER A 233 22.30 -4.16 16.92
N MET A 234 21.44 -3.21 17.31
CA MET A 234 21.72 -1.76 17.22
C MET A 234 22.28 -1.19 18.54
N GLY A 235 22.14 -1.94 19.65
CA GLY A 235 22.50 -1.48 21.00
C GLY A 235 23.66 -2.27 21.64
N ASP A 236 23.38 -3.50 22.06
CA ASP A 236 24.35 -4.38 22.73
C ASP A 236 24.71 -5.56 21.82
N PRO A 237 25.95 -5.65 21.29
CA PRO A 237 26.34 -6.71 20.38
C PRO A 237 26.64 -8.06 21.08
N THR A 238 26.60 -8.14 22.42
CA THR A 238 26.90 -9.38 23.17
C THR A 238 25.88 -10.51 22.95
N GLY A 239 24.76 -10.24 22.29
CA GLY A 239 23.82 -11.28 21.82
C GLY A 239 24.42 -12.20 20.75
N LYS A 240 25.54 -11.83 20.11
CA LYS A 240 26.31 -12.70 19.20
C LYS A 240 27.34 -13.53 19.99
N PRO A 241 27.31 -14.88 19.92
CA PRO A 241 28.27 -15.73 20.63
C PRO A 241 29.73 -15.62 20.11
N GLU A 242 30.53 -14.74 20.72
CA GLU A 242 31.90 -14.43 20.30
C GLU A 242 32.90 -15.61 20.41
N GLU A 243 32.60 -16.67 21.18
CA GLU A 243 33.46 -17.87 21.24
C GLU A 243 33.08 -18.96 20.22
N HIS A 244 32.03 -18.76 19.40
CA HIS A 244 31.39 -19.85 18.62
C HIS A 244 31.26 -19.59 17.11
N GLY A 245 32.00 -18.64 16.54
CA GLY A 245 32.14 -18.55 15.08
C GLY A 245 30.85 -18.21 14.33
N LYS A 246 29.93 -17.47 14.94
CA LYS A 246 28.60 -17.14 14.37
C LYS A 246 28.65 -16.00 13.34
N CYS A 247 27.87 -16.08 12.28
CA CYS A 247 27.78 -15.00 11.30
C CYS A 247 27.14 -13.75 11.89
N SER A 248 27.65 -12.58 11.53
CA SER A 248 26.89 -11.33 11.68
C SER A 248 25.91 -11.16 10.53
N HIS A 249 24.97 -10.26 10.72
CA HIS A 249 24.14 -9.72 9.67
C HIS A 249 24.96 -8.80 8.75
N GLY A 250 25.70 -7.87 9.35
CA GLY A 250 26.44 -6.83 8.64
C GLY A 250 25.60 -5.58 8.35
N GLY A 251 26.20 -4.67 7.59
CA GLY A 251 25.63 -3.35 7.28
C GLY A 251 25.99 -2.25 8.27
N ALA A 252 25.69 -0.99 7.93
CA ALA A 252 26.19 0.17 8.67
C ALA A 252 25.59 0.33 10.08
N SER A 253 24.40 -0.21 10.34
CA SER A 253 23.70 -0.20 11.64
C SER A 253 24.15 -1.32 12.59
N ASP A 254 24.41 -2.53 12.09
CA ASP A 254 24.69 -3.72 12.91
C ASP A 254 25.98 -3.60 13.73
N LEU A 255 25.88 -3.49 15.05
CA LEU A 255 27.04 -3.44 15.93
C LEU A 255 27.74 -4.80 16.09
N THR A 256 27.10 -5.92 15.74
CA THR A 256 27.73 -7.23 15.84
C THR A 256 28.82 -7.44 14.78
N ARG A 257 28.77 -6.72 13.64
CA ARG A 257 29.70 -6.86 12.49
C ARG A 257 31.19 -6.70 12.82
N ILE A 258 31.51 -6.04 13.95
CA ILE A 258 32.88 -5.84 14.43
C ILE A 258 33.34 -6.88 15.46
N MET A 259 32.40 -7.66 16.01
CA MET A 259 32.65 -8.83 16.87
C MET A 259 33.08 -10.01 16.00
N TRP A 260 33.97 -10.86 16.51
CA TRP A 260 34.45 -12.02 15.76
C TRP A 260 33.35 -13.08 15.54
N PRO A 261 33.31 -13.77 14.39
CA PRO A 261 33.94 -13.44 13.10
C PRO A 261 33.27 -12.24 12.43
N LYS A 262 34.07 -11.33 11.86
CA LYS A 262 33.64 -10.00 11.40
C LYS A 262 32.97 -10.01 10.03
N GLY A 263 32.22 -8.94 9.76
CA GLY A 263 31.51 -8.69 8.50
C GLY A 263 30.04 -9.09 8.63
N GLY A 264 29.55 -9.97 7.77
CA GLY A 264 28.21 -10.56 7.86
C GLY A 264 27.77 -11.25 6.58
N ILE A 265 26.49 -11.64 6.50
CA ILE A 265 25.91 -12.42 5.39
C ILE A 265 24.65 -11.82 4.73
N ASN A 266 24.24 -10.60 5.11
CA ASN A 266 23.00 -10.04 4.56
C ASN A 266 23.11 -9.68 3.06
N LYS A 267 21.96 -9.78 2.37
CA LYS A 267 21.79 -9.56 0.92
C LYS A 267 20.79 -8.43 0.64
N GLU A 268 20.56 -7.59 1.63
CA GLU A 268 19.49 -6.58 1.70
C GLU A 268 19.49 -5.60 0.51
N THR A 269 20.67 -5.24 0.00
CA THR A 269 20.85 -4.21 -1.04
C THR A 269 22.00 -4.55 -1.98
N LYS A 270 22.11 -3.80 -3.09
CA LYS A 270 23.25 -3.82 -4.03
C LYS A 270 24.42 -2.90 -3.61
N ASP A 271 24.45 -2.42 -2.37
CA ASP A 271 25.54 -1.58 -1.84
C ASP A 271 26.43 -2.41 -0.89
N PRO A 272 27.70 -2.71 -1.24
CA PRO A 272 28.61 -3.49 -0.38
C PRO A 272 28.79 -2.90 1.01
N LYS A 273 28.54 -1.61 1.23
CA LYS A 273 28.66 -0.97 2.56
C LYS A 273 27.45 -1.22 3.46
N LYS A 274 26.32 -1.62 2.87
CA LYS A 274 25.07 -1.97 3.56
C LYS A 274 24.88 -3.48 3.62
N SER A 275 25.35 -4.21 2.61
CA SER A 275 25.12 -5.64 2.46
C SER A 275 26.40 -6.39 2.08
N PRO A 276 27.00 -7.19 2.98
CA PRO A 276 28.21 -7.93 2.66
C PRO A 276 28.04 -8.87 1.47
N HIS A 277 26.89 -9.53 1.35
CA HIS A 277 26.56 -10.46 0.26
C HIS A 277 25.68 -9.78 -0.81
N HIS A 278 25.94 -8.48 -1.10
CA HIS A 278 25.21 -7.66 -2.08
C HIS A 278 25.05 -8.31 -3.46
N TYR A 279 26.03 -9.10 -3.88
CA TYR A 279 26.06 -9.83 -5.16
C TYR A 279 25.00 -10.96 -5.24
N TYR A 280 24.39 -11.35 -4.13
CA TYR A 280 23.25 -12.27 -4.08
C TYR A 280 21.88 -11.60 -3.97
N HIS A 281 21.81 -10.27 -3.89
CA HIS A 281 20.55 -9.52 -3.73
C HIS A 281 19.48 -9.89 -4.78
N ASP A 282 19.83 -9.96 -6.07
CA ASP A 282 18.88 -10.31 -7.14
C ASP A 282 18.40 -11.78 -7.05
N LYS A 283 19.22 -12.69 -6.50
CA LYS A 283 18.79 -14.07 -6.23
C LYS A 283 17.82 -14.13 -5.04
N ALA A 284 18.16 -13.44 -3.95
CA ALA A 284 17.32 -13.35 -2.75
C ALA A 284 15.94 -12.78 -3.07
N ALA A 285 15.90 -11.68 -3.81
CA ALA A 285 14.68 -11.06 -4.35
C ALA A 285 13.84 -12.03 -5.20
N THR A 286 14.49 -12.81 -6.08
CA THR A 286 13.81 -13.78 -6.95
C THR A 286 13.16 -14.91 -6.14
N ALA A 287 13.91 -15.50 -5.21
CA ALA A 287 13.43 -16.56 -4.32
C ALA A 287 12.28 -16.07 -3.42
N ALA A 288 12.40 -14.85 -2.89
CA ALA A 288 11.35 -14.22 -2.08
C ALA A 288 10.05 -13.99 -2.87
N ASN A 289 10.13 -13.45 -4.10
CA ASN A 289 8.96 -13.31 -4.97
C ASN A 289 8.31 -14.66 -5.27
N LYS A 290 9.11 -15.69 -5.57
CA LYS A 290 8.62 -17.06 -5.84
C LYS A 290 7.94 -17.68 -4.62
N HIS A 291 8.43 -17.39 -3.41
CA HIS A 291 7.80 -17.85 -2.19
C HIS A 291 6.46 -17.15 -1.91
N VAL A 292 6.36 -15.83 -2.17
CA VAL A 292 5.09 -15.08 -2.08
C VAL A 292 4.08 -15.56 -3.13
N GLU A 293 4.54 -15.81 -4.37
CA GLU A 293 3.74 -16.42 -5.44
C GLU A 293 3.20 -17.81 -5.04
N PHE A 294 4.01 -18.65 -4.40
CA PHE A 294 3.64 -19.97 -3.90
C PHE A 294 2.61 -19.87 -2.76
N PHE A 295 2.87 -19.02 -1.75
CA PHE A 295 1.97 -18.80 -0.63
C PHE A 295 0.55 -18.41 -1.08
N LEU A 296 0.44 -17.65 -2.17
CA LEU A 296 -0.82 -17.14 -2.70
C LEU A 296 -1.55 -18.11 -3.67
N ASP A 297 -0.85 -18.76 -4.60
CA ASP A 297 -1.45 -19.37 -5.81
C ASP A 297 -1.00 -20.84 -6.08
N ASP A 298 -0.29 -21.48 -5.14
CA ASP A 298 0.03 -22.92 -5.25
C ASP A 298 -1.24 -23.81 -5.30
N PRO A 299 -1.31 -24.81 -6.21
CA PRO A 299 -2.51 -25.63 -6.44
C PRO A 299 -2.88 -26.62 -5.31
N VAL A 300 -2.13 -26.68 -4.21
CA VAL A 300 -2.44 -27.54 -3.04
C VAL A 300 -2.56 -26.74 -1.74
N THR A 301 -1.69 -25.74 -1.58
CA THR A 301 -1.48 -24.96 -0.36
C THR A 301 -1.59 -23.45 -0.57
N GLY A 302 -1.73 -22.96 -1.80
CA GLY A 302 -1.91 -21.54 -2.08
C GLY A 302 -3.16 -20.98 -1.41
N LEU A 303 -3.09 -19.75 -0.89
CA LEU A 303 -4.20 -19.07 -0.23
C LEU A 303 -5.48 -19.07 -1.11
N ARG A 304 -5.34 -18.79 -2.40
CA ARG A 304 -6.42 -18.84 -3.40
C ARG A 304 -7.11 -20.20 -3.44
N THR A 305 -6.34 -21.28 -3.47
CA THR A 305 -6.82 -22.67 -3.48
C THR A 305 -7.64 -22.99 -2.23
N LEU A 306 -7.27 -22.43 -1.08
CA LEU A 306 -7.93 -22.67 0.21
C LEU A 306 -9.20 -21.80 0.43
N ILE A 307 -9.22 -20.55 -0.03
CA ILE A 307 -10.37 -19.63 0.18
C ILE A 307 -11.34 -19.54 -1.01
N GLY A 308 -10.91 -20.00 -2.19
CA GLY A 308 -11.66 -19.93 -3.44
C GLY A 308 -11.62 -18.56 -4.13
N ASP A 309 -11.81 -18.57 -5.46
CA ASP A 309 -11.65 -17.38 -6.31
C ASP A 309 -12.48 -16.16 -5.88
N GLN A 310 -13.66 -16.36 -5.26
CA GLN A 310 -14.51 -15.24 -4.86
C GLN A 310 -13.92 -14.47 -3.66
N LYS A 311 -13.52 -15.18 -2.59
CA LYS A 311 -12.86 -14.54 -1.44
C LYS A 311 -11.48 -14.00 -1.82
N PHE A 312 -10.80 -14.62 -2.79
CA PHE A 312 -9.57 -14.09 -3.37
C PHE A 312 -9.78 -12.75 -4.11
N LYS A 313 -10.83 -12.62 -4.94
CA LYS A 313 -11.19 -11.33 -5.57
C LYS A 313 -11.45 -10.25 -4.53
N GLU A 314 -12.21 -10.56 -3.47
CA GLU A 314 -12.57 -9.60 -2.44
C GLU A 314 -11.37 -9.16 -1.58
N LEU A 315 -10.48 -10.11 -1.22
CA LEU A 315 -9.23 -9.84 -0.50
C LEU A 315 -8.29 -8.88 -1.26
N PHE A 316 -8.14 -9.07 -2.57
CA PHE A 316 -7.34 -8.19 -3.42
C PHE A 316 -8.16 -7.07 -4.10
N GLN A 317 -9.43 -6.90 -3.74
CA GLN A 317 -10.37 -5.96 -4.35
C GLN A 317 -10.37 -5.95 -5.91
N ILE A 318 -10.31 -7.13 -6.51
CA ILE A 318 -10.23 -7.33 -7.97
C ILE A 318 -11.60 -7.12 -8.62
N GLY A 319 -11.82 -5.93 -9.19
CA GLY A 319 -13.00 -5.58 -9.97
C GLY A 319 -13.83 -4.45 -9.36
N SER A 320 -15.13 -4.46 -9.62
CA SER A 320 -16.09 -3.43 -9.18
C SER A 320 -16.46 -3.58 -7.70
N MET A 321 -15.50 -3.29 -6.82
CA MET A 321 -15.59 -3.47 -5.36
C MET A 321 -16.25 -2.26 -4.65
N VAL A 322 -17.27 -1.69 -5.29
CA VAL A 322 -18.03 -0.53 -4.78
C VAL A 322 -19.51 -0.88 -4.69
N SER A 323 -20.20 -0.25 -3.74
CA SER A 323 -21.64 -0.36 -3.58
C SER A 323 -22.37 0.59 -4.54
N MET A 324 -23.51 0.16 -5.06
CA MET A 324 -24.51 1.09 -5.63
C MET A 324 -25.47 1.46 -4.52
N VAL A 325 -25.52 2.75 -4.15
CA VAL A 325 -26.17 3.20 -2.91
C VAL A 325 -27.23 4.25 -3.19
N PHE A 326 -28.46 3.97 -2.80
CA PHE A 326 -29.59 4.87 -2.87
C PHE A 326 -29.97 5.31 -1.45
N VAL A 327 -30.10 6.62 -1.23
CA VAL A 327 -30.65 7.20 0.01
C VAL A 327 -31.86 8.02 -0.37
N ILE A 328 -33.06 7.55 0.01
CA ILE A 328 -34.32 8.07 -0.53
C ILE A 328 -35.20 8.58 0.61
N ASP A 329 -35.61 9.82 0.49
CA ASP A 329 -36.67 10.43 1.29
C ASP A 329 -38.02 9.74 0.98
N ASP A 330 -38.62 9.07 1.95
CA ASP A 330 -39.92 8.38 1.80
C ASP A 330 -41.07 9.16 2.46
N THR A 331 -40.88 10.46 2.70
CA THR A 331 -41.87 11.32 3.36
C THR A 331 -43.07 11.65 2.48
N GLY A 332 -44.17 12.09 3.10
CA GLY A 332 -45.43 12.37 2.40
C GLY A 332 -45.38 13.54 1.40
N SER A 333 -44.31 14.34 1.36
CA SER A 333 -44.10 15.39 0.35
C SER A 333 -43.54 14.84 -0.97
N MET A 334 -42.71 13.80 -0.93
CA MET A 334 -42.10 13.14 -2.10
C MET A 334 -43.12 12.38 -2.98
N ALA A 335 -44.42 12.45 -2.67
CA ALA A 335 -45.45 11.65 -3.32
C ALA A 335 -45.67 11.96 -4.82
N ASP A 336 -45.38 13.18 -5.27
CA ASP A 336 -45.49 13.56 -6.67
C ASP A 336 -44.25 13.12 -7.50
N GLU A 337 -43.07 12.98 -6.86
CA GLU A 337 -41.80 12.57 -7.51
C GLU A 337 -41.42 11.09 -7.32
N MET A 338 -41.95 10.40 -6.30
CA MET A 338 -41.52 9.06 -5.86
C MET A 338 -41.44 8.02 -6.98
N ASP A 339 -42.48 7.86 -7.80
CA ASP A 339 -42.47 6.84 -8.87
C ASP A 339 -41.39 7.11 -9.93
N ALA A 340 -41.02 8.37 -10.16
CA ALA A 340 -39.93 8.71 -11.06
C ALA A 340 -38.53 8.52 -10.42
N VAL A 341 -38.41 8.66 -9.08
CA VAL A 341 -37.20 8.23 -8.33
C VAL A 341 -37.00 6.72 -8.44
N LYS A 342 -38.08 5.92 -8.39
CA LYS A 342 -38.01 4.46 -8.61
C LYS A 342 -37.52 4.14 -10.02
N ASP A 343 -38.17 4.68 -11.04
CA ASP A 343 -37.79 4.46 -12.44
C ASP A 343 -36.32 4.85 -12.70
N GLU A 344 -35.83 5.93 -12.08
CA GLU A 344 -34.42 6.32 -12.10
C GLU A 344 -33.51 5.25 -11.48
N CYS A 345 -33.77 4.85 -10.23
CA CYS A 345 -32.92 3.92 -9.49
C CYS A 345 -32.94 2.51 -10.09
N ILE A 346 -34.11 2.02 -10.51
CA ILE A 346 -34.30 0.73 -11.18
C ILE A 346 -33.52 0.70 -12.49
N LYS A 347 -33.67 1.72 -13.34
CA LYS A 347 -32.94 1.83 -14.62
C LYS A 347 -31.42 1.93 -14.41
N LEU A 348 -30.95 2.51 -13.30
CA LEU A 348 -29.52 2.49 -12.97
C LEU A 348 -29.03 1.07 -12.64
N VAL A 349 -29.78 0.31 -11.82
CA VAL A 349 -29.50 -1.12 -11.54
C VAL A 349 -29.50 -1.94 -12.81
N GLU A 350 -30.51 -1.80 -13.67
CA GLU A 350 -30.60 -2.51 -14.96
C GLU A 350 -29.38 -2.24 -15.86
N THR A 351 -28.89 -1.00 -15.93
CA THR A 351 -27.73 -0.67 -16.78
C THR A 351 -26.37 -1.15 -16.29
N THR A 352 -26.27 -1.65 -15.05
CA THR A 352 -25.03 -2.26 -14.52
C THR A 352 -25.11 -3.78 -14.40
N ARG A 353 -26.30 -4.33 -14.17
CA ARG A 353 -26.59 -5.76 -14.03
C ARG A 353 -25.95 -6.61 -15.14
N GLY A 354 -25.19 -7.64 -14.75
CA GLY A 354 -24.56 -8.59 -15.68
C GLY A 354 -23.40 -8.02 -16.51
N THR A 355 -22.95 -6.79 -16.25
CA THR A 355 -21.81 -6.15 -16.92
C THR A 355 -20.60 -6.08 -15.99
N VAL A 356 -19.42 -5.71 -16.53
CA VAL A 356 -18.22 -5.38 -15.73
C VAL A 356 -18.41 -4.15 -14.82
N ARG A 357 -19.55 -3.45 -14.93
CA ARG A 357 -19.95 -2.29 -14.12
C ARG A 357 -20.91 -2.65 -12.97
N ALA A 358 -21.28 -3.93 -12.82
CA ALA A 358 -22.10 -4.38 -11.71
C ALA A 358 -21.42 -4.03 -10.36
N PRO A 359 -22.15 -3.49 -9.36
CA PRO A 359 -21.56 -3.20 -8.05
C PRO A 359 -21.33 -4.50 -7.26
N PHE A 360 -20.49 -4.42 -6.22
CA PHE A 360 -20.29 -5.51 -5.26
C PHE A 360 -21.58 -5.87 -4.51
N ASN A 361 -22.36 -4.84 -4.16
CA ASN A 361 -23.69 -4.95 -3.56
C ASN A 361 -24.52 -3.69 -3.85
N TYR A 362 -25.83 -3.84 -3.73
CA TYR A 362 -26.81 -2.77 -3.77
C TYR A 362 -27.26 -2.44 -2.35
N ILE A 363 -27.40 -1.15 -2.05
CA ILE A 363 -27.82 -0.65 -0.74
C ILE A 363 -28.91 0.40 -0.96
N LEU A 364 -30.02 0.26 -0.23
CA LEU A 364 -31.12 1.22 -0.20
C LEU A 364 -31.38 1.58 1.27
N SER A 365 -31.18 2.85 1.62
CA SER A 365 -31.58 3.39 2.93
C SER A 365 -32.67 4.43 2.71
N THR A 366 -33.87 4.21 3.25
CA THR A 366 -34.89 5.26 3.27
C THR A 366 -34.75 6.14 4.50
N PHE A 367 -35.44 7.28 4.54
CA PHE A 367 -35.61 8.05 5.77
C PHE A 367 -36.93 8.85 5.83
N ASN A 368 -37.44 9.01 7.06
CA ASN A 368 -38.68 9.72 7.40
C ASN A 368 -38.55 10.49 8.72
N ASP A 369 -39.39 11.50 8.96
CA ASP A 369 -39.63 12.09 10.30
C ASP A 369 -40.98 11.64 10.89
N PRO A 370 -41.04 10.47 11.57
CA PRO A 370 -42.25 10.07 12.27
C PRO A 370 -42.42 10.87 13.57
N SER A 371 -43.62 11.43 13.79
CA SER A 371 -43.94 12.14 15.03
C SER A 371 -44.04 11.25 16.29
N ASP A 372 -44.03 9.93 16.11
CA ASP A 372 -43.98 8.94 17.20
C ASP A 372 -42.56 8.32 17.26
N PRO A 373 -41.78 8.54 18.33
CA PRO A 373 -40.42 8.01 18.47
C PRO A 373 -40.28 6.48 18.46
N SER A 374 -41.38 5.72 18.51
CA SER A 374 -41.39 4.26 18.38
C SER A 374 -41.53 3.74 16.94
N THR A 375 -41.81 4.64 15.98
CA THR A 375 -41.86 4.31 14.55
C THR A 375 -40.44 4.33 13.96
N PRO A 376 -40.06 3.40 13.06
CA PRO A 376 -38.79 3.47 12.34
C PRO A 376 -38.61 4.79 11.59
N LYS A 377 -37.37 5.28 11.55
CA LYS A 377 -36.99 6.53 10.87
C LYS A 377 -36.62 6.34 9.40
N GLY A 378 -37.02 5.22 8.81
CA GLY A 378 -36.53 4.69 7.54
C GLY A 378 -36.13 3.21 7.67
N GLU A 379 -35.95 2.54 6.52
CA GLU A 379 -35.54 1.14 6.41
C GLU A 379 -34.20 1.00 5.68
N LEU A 380 -33.47 -0.10 5.90
CA LEU A 380 -32.16 -0.38 5.29
C LEU A 380 -32.14 -1.76 4.63
N THR A 381 -32.10 -1.80 3.30
CA THR A 381 -31.96 -3.00 2.48
C THR A 381 -30.53 -3.12 1.94
N ILE A 382 -29.95 -4.32 2.04
CA ILE A 382 -28.61 -4.65 1.52
C ILE A 382 -28.72 -5.99 0.79
N THR A 383 -28.31 -6.05 -0.48
CA THR A 383 -28.38 -7.27 -1.29
C THR A 383 -27.26 -7.32 -2.34
N GLN A 384 -26.84 -8.51 -2.74
CA GLN A 384 -25.99 -8.71 -3.93
C GLN A 384 -26.83 -9.05 -5.18
N ASP A 385 -28.09 -9.46 -5.00
CA ASP A 385 -29.02 -9.68 -6.10
C ASP A 385 -29.67 -8.38 -6.55
N SER A 386 -29.54 -8.09 -7.85
CA SER A 386 -30.17 -6.98 -8.55
C SER A 386 -31.70 -7.06 -8.56
N GLU A 387 -32.30 -8.27 -8.65
CA GLU A 387 -33.77 -8.40 -8.67
C GLU A 387 -34.34 -7.99 -7.32
N ALA A 388 -33.75 -8.49 -6.22
CA ALA A 388 -34.15 -8.11 -4.87
C ALA A 388 -34.02 -6.60 -4.58
N MET A 389 -33.09 -5.89 -5.24
CA MET A 389 -33.01 -4.43 -5.18
C MET A 389 -34.10 -3.76 -6.03
N ILE A 390 -34.38 -4.26 -7.23
CA ILE A 390 -35.48 -3.77 -8.07
C ILE A 390 -36.82 -3.95 -7.37
N ASP A 391 -37.08 -5.10 -6.75
CA ASP A 391 -38.26 -5.38 -5.93
C ASP A 391 -38.34 -4.41 -4.74
N ALA A 392 -37.23 -4.17 -4.03
CA ALA A 392 -37.21 -3.22 -2.91
C ALA A 392 -37.55 -1.78 -3.36
N LEU A 393 -37.01 -1.33 -4.49
CA LEU A 393 -37.30 -0.02 -5.08
C LEU A 393 -38.77 0.09 -5.54
N GLN A 394 -39.32 -0.95 -6.19
CA GLN A 394 -40.72 -0.97 -6.63
C GLN A 394 -41.71 -0.81 -5.47
N ASN A 395 -41.40 -1.42 -4.31
CA ASN A 395 -42.25 -1.41 -3.12
C ASN A 395 -42.20 -0.11 -2.29
N LEU A 396 -41.33 0.85 -2.62
CA LEU A 396 -41.30 2.17 -1.95
C LEU A 396 -42.62 2.93 -2.13
N TYR A 397 -43.02 3.71 -1.12
CA TYR A 397 -44.14 4.65 -1.23
C TYR A 397 -43.99 5.81 -0.25
N ALA A 398 -44.35 7.01 -0.70
CA ALA A 398 -44.33 8.22 0.11
C ALA A 398 -45.37 8.18 1.24
N HIS A 399 -44.94 8.38 2.49
CA HIS A 399 -45.80 8.33 3.68
C HIS A 399 -45.30 9.23 4.82
N GLY A 400 -46.16 9.57 5.79
CA GLY A 400 -45.71 10.28 6.99
C GLY A 400 -45.19 11.70 6.69
N GLY A 401 -44.02 12.04 7.23
CA GLY A 401 -43.50 13.42 7.33
C GLY A 401 -44.17 14.21 8.45
N GLY A 402 -43.39 14.62 9.46
CA GLY A 402 -43.90 15.33 10.65
C GLY A 402 -43.94 16.85 10.46
N ASP A 403 -42.77 17.46 10.20
CA ASP A 403 -42.66 18.86 9.81
C ASP A 403 -41.48 19.08 8.84
N CYS A 404 -41.50 20.21 8.13
CA CYS A 404 -40.79 20.48 6.87
C CYS A 404 -39.25 20.67 6.96
N PRO A 405 -38.57 20.09 7.97
CA PRO A 405 -37.26 19.49 7.75
C PRO A 405 -37.24 18.00 8.13
N GLU A 406 -36.54 17.15 7.38
CA GLU A 406 -36.62 15.69 7.49
C GLU A 406 -35.31 15.06 8.01
N LEU A 407 -35.30 13.79 8.44
CA LEU A 407 -34.13 13.15 9.09
C LEU A 407 -33.04 12.65 8.11
N ALA A 408 -32.60 13.52 7.20
CA ALA A 408 -31.69 13.20 6.11
C ALA A 408 -30.29 12.73 6.57
N MET A 409 -29.72 13.26 7.67
CA MET A 409 -28.39 12.82 8.11
C MET A 409 -28.45 11.43 8.76
N TYR A 410 -29.62 10.97 9.22
CA TYR A 410 -29.84 9.59 9.64
C TYR A 410 -29.76 8.61 8.46
N GLY A 411 -30.47 8.87 7.36
CA GLY A 411 -30.40 8.04 6.15
C GLY A 411 -28.99 7.95 5.56
N LEU A 412 -28.28 9.09 5.47
CA LEU A 412 -26.88 9.10 5.04
C LEU A 412 -25.96 8.33 6.00
N ALA A 413 -26.17 8.42 7.33
CA ALA A 413 -25.32 7.73 8.31
C ALA A 413 -25.40 6.20 8.20
N GLU A 414 -26.62 5.65 8.10
CA GLU A 414 -26.82 4.20 7.97
C GLU A 414 -26.32 3.69 6.62
N ALA A 415 -26.55 4.42 5.52
CA ALA A 415 -26.00 4.08 4.22
C ALA A 415 -24.45 4.07 4.20
N ILE A 416 -23.80 5.14 4.67
CA ILE A 416 -22.32 5.25 4.70
C ILE A 416 -21.70 4.14 5.56
N LYS A 417 -22.33 3.80 6.70
CA LYS A 417 -21.91 2.74 7.62
C LYS A 417 -21.78 1.38 6.91
N VAL A 418 -22.72 0.99 6.05
CA VAL A 418 -22.70 -0.30 5.33
C VAL A 418 -22.15 -0.25 3.90
N SER A 419 -21.92 0.94 3.33
CA SER A 419 -21.31 1.12 2.01
C SER A 419 -19.85 0.66 1.97
N GLN A 420 -19.42 0.08 0.85
CA GLN A 420 -18.01 -0.16 0.59
C GLN A 420 -17.25 1.17 0.40
N PRO A 421 -15.95 1.25 0.72
CA PRO A 421 -15.15 2.45 0.44
C PRO A 421 -15.14 2.77 -1.07
N GLY A 422 -15.05 4.04 -1.47
CA GLY A 422 -15.07 4.46 -2.88
C GLY A 422 -16.45 4.44 -3.56
N SER A 423 -17.52 4.11 -2.83
CA SER A 423 -18.87 4.07 -3.38
C SER A 423 -19.44 5.47 -3.66
N THR A 424 -20.40 5.56 -4.58
CA THR A 424 -21.20 6.78 -4.76
C THR A 424 -22.59 6.58 -4.18
N ILE A 425 -23.03 7.54 -3.37
CA ILE A 425 -24.38 7.64 -2.83
C ILE A 425 -25.19 8.58 -3.71
N TYR A 426 -26.35 8.11 -4.16
CA TYR A 426 -27.38 8.91 -4.82
C TYR A 426 -28.45 9.25 -3.78
N PHE A 427 -28.50 10.51 -3.37
CA PHE A 427 -29.30 10.99 -2.24
C PHE A 427 -30.46 11.87 -2.74
N TYR A 428 -31.70 11.42 -2.57
CA TYR A 428 -32.92 12.05 -3.09
C TYR A 428 -33.76 12.63 -1.93
N THR A 429 -34.18 13.89 -2.03
CA THR A 429 -35.07 14.56 -1.05
C THR A 429 -35.73 15.81 -1.63
N ASP A 430 -36.85 16.25 -1.06
CA ASP A 430 -37.50 17.53 -1.33
C ASP A 430 -37.25 18.60 -0.24
N ALA A 431 -36.58 18.21 0.85
CA ALA A 431 -36.60 18.91 2.13
C ALA A 431 -35.20 19.24 2.70
N PRO A 432 -35.06 20.26 3.58
CA PRO A 432 -33.86 20.48 4.38
C PRO A 432 -33.74 19.44 5.51
N ALA A 433 -32.52 19.14 5.98
CA ALA A 433 -32.33 18.23 7.11
C ALA A 433 -32.74 18.85 8.46
N LYS A 434 -33.38 18.05 9.32
CA LYS A 434 -33.68 18.36 10.73
C LYS A 434 -32.47 18.14 11.63
N ASP A 435 -31.70 17.09 11.36
CA ASP A 435 -30.51 16.65 12.09
C ASP A 435 -29.21 17.21 11.48
N ALA A 436 -29.26 18.45 10.99
CA ALA A 436 -28.17 19.17 10.35
C ALA A 436 -26.94 19.40 11.24
N ASP A 437 -27.07 19.26 12.56
CA ASP A 437 -25.96 19.26 13.52
C ASP A 437 -24.99 18.09 13.31
N ARG A 438 -25.43 17.03 12.62
CA ARG A 438 -24.62 15.86 12.26
C ARG A 438 -23.77 16.05 11.00
N GLU A 439 -23.79 17.23 10.36
CA GLU A 439 -22.98 17.57 9.16
C GLU A 439 -21.55 17.03 9.22
N GLY A 440 -20.83 17.32 10.31
CA GLY A 440 -19.44 16.93 10.49
C GLY A 440 -19.21 15.44 10.80
N GLU A 441 -20.24 14.72 11.26
CA GLU A 441 -20.22 13.26 11.40
C GLU A 441 -20.31 12.60 10.02
N ILE A 442 -21.23 13.08 9.18
CA ILE A 442 -21.46 12.56 7.83
C ILE A 442 -20.29 12.86 6.90
N GLU A 443 -19.79 14.11 6.89
CA GLU A 443 -18.64 14.48 6.09
C GLU A 443 -17.41 13.64 6.47
N GLN A 444 -17.13 13.45 7.77
CA GLN A 444 -16.00 12.64 8.21
C GLN A 444 -16.16 11.18 7.77
N ARG A 445 -17.28 10.51 8.09
CA ARG A 445 -17.50 9.11 7.72
C ARG A 445 -17.45 8.88 6.20
N ALA A 446 -17.89 9.86 5.40
CA ALA A 446 -17.81 9.80 3.95
C ALA A 446 -16.37 9.94 3.46
N LEU A 447 -15.62 10.94 3.94
CA LEU A 447 -14.21 11.14 3.59
C LEU A 447 -13.32 9.96 3.99
N ASP A 448 -13.49 9.43 5.21
CA ASP A 448 -12.73 8.30 5.75
C ASP A 448 -12.93 7.01 4.92
N LYS A 449 -14.08 6.89 4.22
CA LYS A 449 -14.37 5.82 3.25
C LYS A 449 -14.18 6.23 1.79
N ASN A 450 -13.74 7.46 1.48
CA ASN A 450 -13.73 8.04 0.13
C ASN A 450 -15.07 7.85 -0.63
N ILE A 451 -16.19 8.07 0.07
CA ILE A 451 -17.55 7.98 -0.50
C ILE A 451 -17.96 9.33 -1.09
N LYS A 452 -18.46 9.30 -2.32
CA LYS A 452 -18.98 10.47 -3.07
C LYS A 452 -20.48 10.64 -2.82
N ILE A 453 -20.96 11.84 -2.49
CA ILE A 453 -22.41 12.10 -2.30
C ILE A 453 -22.96 12.96 -3.44
N GLU A 454 -23.72 12.35 -4.34
CA GLU A 454 -24.45 13.00 -5.43
C GLU A 454 -25.91 13.23 -4.96
N THR A 455 -26.27 14.48 -4.68
CA THR A 455 -27.58 14.87 -4.14
C THR A 455 -28.52 15.31 -5.25
N VAL A 456 -29.75 14.79 -5.26
CA VAL A 456 -30.84 15.18 -6.15
C VAL A 456 -31.93 15.85 -5.31
N LEU A 457 -32.11 17.15 -5.49
CA LEU A 457 -33.02 17.97 -4.70
C LEU A 457 -34.24 18.38 -5.54
N THR A 458 -35.40 17.84 -5.17
CA THR A 458 -36.72 18.27 -5.67
C THR A 458 -37.25 19.44 -4.81
N ARG A 459 -38.55 19.80 -4.91
CA ARG A 459 -39.01 21.16 -4.50
C ARG A 459 -40.36 21.24 -3.77
N GLY A 460 -40.71 20.24 -2.97
CA GLY A 460 -41.98 20.21 -2.22
C GLY A 460 -42.04 21.13 -0.98
N CYS A 461 -40.96 21.24 -0.19
CA CYS A 461 -41.02 21.90 1.12
C CYS A 461 -41.20 23.43 1.08
N ILE A 462 -42.46 23.89 1.06
CA ILE A 462 -42.84 25.27 1.41
C ILE A 462 -43.12 25.36 2.91
N ALA A 463 -42.09 25.66 3.69
CA ALA A 463 -42.21 25.98 5.11
C ALA A 463 -43.25 27.10 5.36
N ARG A 464 -44.45 26.71 5.83
CA ARG A 464 -45.61 27.60 6.03
C ARG A 464 -45.43 28.53 7.23
N ARG A 465 -44.51 29.51 7.16
CA ARG A 465 -44.46 30.63 8.12
C ARG A 465 -45.87 31.23 8.23
N ARG A 466 -46.47 31.14 9.41
CA ARG A 466 -47.83 31.65 9.69
C ARG A 466 -47.92 33.10 9.20
N ARG A 467 -48.93 33.39 8.38
CA ARG A 467 -49.18 34.74 7.85
C ARG A 467 -49.61 35.65 9.01
N SER A 468 -48.68 36.37 9.63
CA SER A 468 -49.03 37.61 10.31
C SER A 468 -49.47 38.63 9.26
N LEU A 469 -50.56 39.33 9.53
CA LEU A 469 -51.21 40.19 8.54
C LEU A 469 -50.55 41.58 8.50
N GLN A 470 -49.49 41.75 7.69
CA GLN A 470 -49.13 43.09 7.21
C GLN A 470 -48.31 43.13 5.90
N GLU A 471 -48.66 44.13 5.08
CA GLU A 471 -47.92 44.74 3.96
C GLU A 471 -47.55 43.92 2.69
N ASN A 472 -48.38 44.10 1.66
CA ASN A 472 -48.07 43.76 0.27
C ASN A 472 -46.99 44.69 -0.33
N SER A 473 -45.70 44.39 -0.14
CA SER A 473 -44.62 45.12 -0.85
C SER A 473 -43.37 44.30 -1.23
N LYS A 474 -43.03 43.21 -0.53
CA LYS A 474 -41.73 42.50 -0.68
C LYS A 474 -41.78 41.18 -1.46
N ARG A 475 -42.88 40.93 -2.18
CA ARG A 475 -43.24 39.61 -2.76
C ARG A 475 -42.30 39.06 -3.84
N SER A 476 -41.41 39.87 -4.43
CA SER A 476 -40.43 39.44 -5.44
C SER A 476 -39.07 39.02 -4.87
N ARG A 477 -38.62 39.61 -3.75
CA ARG A 477 -37.33 39.23 -3.12
C ARG A 477 -37.43 37.89 -2.38
N GLN A 478 -38.57 37.61 -1.73
CA GLN A 478 -38.77 36.35 -1.01
C GLN A 478 -38.94 35.12 -1.92
N LYS A 479 -39.17 35.29 -3.22
CA LYS A 479 -39.19 34.16 -4.18
C LYS A 479 -37.80 33.69 -4.61
N ARG A 480 -36.74 34.47 -4.43
CA ARG A 480 -35.36 34.08 -4.84
C ARG A 480 -34.67 33.21 -3.79
N ALA A 481 -34.90 33.46 -2.50
CA ALA A 481 -34.42 32.65 -1.38
C ALA A 481 -35.19 31.30 -1.25
N LEU A 482 -35.60 30.72 -2.37
CA LEU A 482 -36.42 29.51 -2.49
C LEU A 482 -35.89 28.58 -3.61
N PHE A 483 -34.69 28.86 -4.14
CA PHE A 483 -34.07 28.21 -5.30
C PHE A 483 -32.61 27.76 -5.04
N ALA A 484 -31.96 28.29 -4.00
CA ALA A 484 -30.65 27.79 -3.60
C ALA A 484 -30.81 26.47 -2.82
N PRO A 485 -29.94 25.46 -3.03
CA PRO A 485 -29.93 24.27 -2.21
C PRO A 485 -29.60 24.61 -0.74
N PRO A 486 -30.03 23.80 0.25
CA PRO A 486 -29.54 23.89 1.60
C PRO A 486 -28.01 23.80 1.62
N SER A 487 -27.33 24.78 2.22
CA SER A 487 -25.86 24.86 2.22
C SER A 487 -25.20 23.63 2.85
N LEU A 488 -25.91 22.92 3.73
CA LEU A 488 -25.56 21.59 4.24
C LEU A 488 -25.25 20.60 3.10
N TYR A 489 -26.18 20.40 2.18
CA TYR A 489 -26.03 19.43 1.09
C TYR A 489 -24.94 19.86 0.10
N THR A 490 -24.82 21.17 -0.15
CA THR A 490 -23.74 21.75 -0.96
C THR A 490 -22.36 21.40 -0.39
N LYS A 491 -22.12 21.66 0.90
CA LYS A 491 -20.86 21.31 1.57
C LYS A 491 -20.54 19.82 1.51
N LEU A 492 -21.53 18.96 1.80
CA LEU A 492 -21.36 17.51 1.83
C LEU A 492 -20.98 16.98 0.44
N ALA A 493 -21.64 17.48 -0.61
CA ALA A 493 -21.29 17.20 -1.99
C ALA A 493 -19.88 17.73 -2.33
N GLU A 494 -19.56 18.98 -2.00
CA GLU A 494 -18.26 19.60 -2.32
C GLU A 494 -17.07 18.93 -1.63
N ALA A 495 -17.20 18.60 -0.35
CA ALA A 495 -16.18 17.89 0.42
C ALA A 495 -15.92 16.49 -0.17
N THR A 496 -16.98 15.76 -0.52
CA THR A 496 -16.90 14.41 -1.08
C THR A 496 -16.66 14.36 -2.60
N GLY A 497 -16.50 15.50 -3.28
CA GLY A 497 -16.33 15.59 -4.73
C GLY A 497 -17.60 15.31 -5.55
N GLY A 498 -18.75 15.15 -4.90
CA GLY A 498 -20.08 15.03 -5.51
C GLY A 498 -20.68 16.35 -6.01
N THR A 499 -22.00 16.37 -6.18
CA THR A 499 -22.77 17.50 -6.73
C THR A 499 -24.13 17.60 -6.04
N VAL A 500 -24.73 18.79 -6.04
CA VAL A 500 -26.17 18.95 -5.84
C VAL A 500 -26.85 19.29 -7.17
N TYR A 501 -27.73 18.41 -7.64
CA TYR A 501 -28.59 18.61 -8.79
C TYR A 501 -29.93 19.19 -8.32
N LEU A 502 -30.30 20.35 -8.85
CA LEU A 502 -31.63 20.93 -8.66
C LEU A 502 -32.54 20.44 -9.79
N THR A 503 -33.69 19.84 -9.44
CA THR A 503 -34.71 19.45 -10.40
C THR A 503 -36.10 19.95 -9.99
N ASP A 504 -37.08 19.73 -10.84
CA ASP A 504 -38.50 19.70 -10.50
C ASP A 504 -39.08 18.31 -10.85
N ASP A 505 -40.35 18.13 -10.45
CA ASP A 505 -41.20 16.96 -10.71
C ASP A 505 -41.19 16.53 -12.18
N THR A 506 -41.22 17.49 -13.10
CA THR A 506 -41.30 17.20 -14.55
C THR A 506 -39.97 16.81 -15.19
N HIS A 507 -38.83 17.13 -14.57
CA HIS A 507 -37.50 16.90 -15.15
C HIS A 507 -36.67 15.81 -14.44
N ILE A 508 -37.14 15.21 -13.34
CA ILE A 508 -36.35 14.23 -12.58
C ILE A 508 -35.90 13.02 -13.42
N SER A 509 -36.69 12.56 -14.39
CA SER A 509 -36.28 11.51 -15.35
C SER A 509 -35.09 11.87 -16.25
N SER A 510 -34.70 13.16 -16.32
CA SER A 510 -33.47 13.62 -16.98
C SER A 510 -32.24 13.57 -16.09
N VAL A 511 -32.40 13.48 -14.76
CA VAL A 511 -31.30 13.23 -13.80
C VAL A 511 -30.64 11.90 -14.13
N VAL A 512 -31.43 10.90 -14.54
CA VAL A 512 -30.95 9.55 -14.90
C VAL A 512 -29.82 9.62 -15.91
N SER A 513 -29.97 10.43 -16.96
CA SER A 513 -28.93 10.59 -18.00
C SER A 513 -27.70 11.38 -17.55
N ILE A 514 -27.76 12.08 -16.41
CA ILE A 514 -26.61 12.75 -15.77
C ILE A 514 -25.95 11.82 -14.73
N ILE A 515 -26.72 11.02 -13.99
CA ILE A 515 -26.18 10.02 -13.07
C ILE A 515 -25.56 8.85 -13.85
N GLN A 516 -26.18 8.39 -14.94
CA GLN A 516 -25.59 7.39 -15.85
C GLN A 516 -24.29 7.87 -16.52
N GLU A 517 -24.10 9.18 -16.65
CA GLU A 517 -22.82 9.79 -17.05
C GLU A 517 -21.80 9.67 -15.92
N ALA A 518 -22.18 10.04 -14.69
CA ALA A 518 -21.33 9.99 -13.50
C ALA A 518 -20.94 8.56 -13.07
N THR A 519 -21.69 7.52 -13.48
CA THR A 519 -21.40 6.11 -13.17
C THR A 519 -20.45 5.44 -14.17
N LYS A 520 -19.93 6.17 -15.16
CA LYS A 520 -19.01 5.61 -16.18
C LYS A 520 -17.69 5.14 -15.56
N THR A 521 -17.19 4.00 -16.02
CA THR A 521 -15.90 3.47 -15.57
C THR A 521 -14.75 4.28 -16.16
N ALA A 522 -13.60 4.28 -15.48
CA ALA A 522 -12.45 5.12 -15.82
C ALA A 522 -12.75 6.63 -15.95
N THR A 523 -13.75 7.13 -15.20
CA THR A 523 -14.02 8.57 -15.13
C THR A 523 -12.84 9.32 -14.51
N VAL A 524 -12.39 10.39 -15.16
CA VAL A 524 -11.37 11.36 -14.70
C VAL A 524 -12.01 12.74 -14.53
N SER A 525 -11.46 13.57 -13.63
CA SER A 525 -11.73 15.02 -13.63
C SER A 525 -10.57 15.75 -14.28
N VAL A 526 -10.86 16.59 -15.28
CA VAL A 526 -9.88 17.40 -16.00
C VAL A 526 -9.75 18.77 -15.33
N THR A 527 -10.88 19.41 -15.02
CA THR A 527 -10.94 20.64 -14.24
C THR A 527 -12.35 20.88 -13.70
N ARG A 528 -12.46 21.48 -12.51
CA ARG A 528 -13.73 21.85 -11.87
C ARG A 528 -13.54 23.14 -11.08
N PHE A 529 -14.44 24.09 -11.29
CA PHE A 529 -14.36 25.41 -10.67
C PHE A 529 -15.73 26.11 -10.60
N ILE A 530 -15.93 26.93 -9.58
CA ILE A 530 -16.94 27.98 -9.57
C ILE A 530 -16.39 29.19 -10.36
N SER A 531 -17.21 29.81 -11.21
CA SER A 531 -16.76 30.86 -12.13
C SER A 531 -17.66 32.09 -12.12
N ASP A 532 -17.04 33.27 -12.08
CA ASP A 532 -17.64 34.52 -12.57
C ASP A 532 -17.02 34.98 -13.90
N ASP A 533 -16.09 34.21 -14.48
CA ASP A 533 -15.34 34.57 -15.68
C ASP A 533 -16.18 34.48 -16.97
N SER A 534 -15.75 35.20 -17.99
CA SER A 534 -16.31 35.13 -19.34
C SER A 534 -15.71 34.01 -20.21
N SER A 535 -14.50 33.54 -19.89
CA SER A 535 -13.78 32.52 -20.66
C SER A 535 -12.64 31.91 -19.83
N ARG A 536 -12.40 30.60 -19.94
CA ARG A 536 -11.15 29.94 -19.53
C ARG A 536 -10.80 28.81 -20.51
N ASN A 537 -9.52 28.42 -20.50
CA ASN A 537 -8.99 27.31 -21.29
C ASN A 537 -8.87 26.04 -20.44
N PHE A 538 -8.92 24.87 -21.09
CA PHE A 538 -8.63 23.58 -20.49
C PHE A 538 -7.93 22.66 -21.51
N THR A 539 -7.28 21.61 -21.05
CA THR A 539 -6.57 20.64 -21.90
C THR A 539 -7.43 19.42 -22.20
N VAL A 540 -7.24 18.85 -23.38
CA VAL A 540 -7.78 17.54 -23.76
C VAL A 540 -6.62 16.73 -24.33
N ASP A 541 -6.26 15.65 -23.64
CA ASP A 541 -5.21 14.72 -24.06
C ASP A 541 -5.73 13.67 -25.04
N SER A 542 -4.82 12.88 -25.61
CA SER A 542 -5.14 11.88 -26.63
C SER A 542 -5.56 10.51 -26.07
N GLN A 543 -5.68 10.37 -24.75
CA GLN A 543 -6.23 9.19 -24.06
C GLN A 543 -7.68 9.40 -23.58
N LEU A 544 -8.25 10.60 -23.73
CA LEU A 544 -9.67 10.85 -23.49
C LEU A 544 -10.51 10.23 -24.62
N SER A 545 -11.13 9.09 -24.34
CA SER A 545 -12.07 8.43 -25.26
C SER A 545 -13.40 9.19 -25.37
N GLU A 546 -13.74 9.96 -24.33
CA GLU A 546 -14.94 10.79 -24.24
C GLU A 546 -14.67 11.94 -23.25
N LEU A 547 -15.25 13.11 -23.51
CA LEU A 547 -15.18 14.32 -22.69
C LEU A 547 -16.62 14.77 -22.39
N SER A 548 -16.92 15.07 -21.14
CA SER A 548 -18.22 15.58 -20.70
C SER A 548 -18.08 16.91 -19.98
N VAL A 549 -18.70 17.95 -20.55
CA VAL A 549 -18.72 19.31 -20.00
C VAL A 549 -20.08 19.52 -19.31
N LYS A 550 -20.04 19.63 -17.98
CA LYS A 550 -21.22 19.78 -17.12
C LYS A 550 -21.26 21.18 -16.54
N ILE A 551 -22.43 21.83 -16.66
CA ILE A 551 -22.67 23.24 -16.37
C ILE A 551 -23.85 23.32 -15.39
N LEU A 552 -23.62 23.93 -14.22
CA LEU A 552 -24.62 24.09 -13.16
C LEU A 552 -24.86 25.58 -12.87
N GLY A 553 -26.12 26.00 -12.83
CA GLY A 553 -26.49 27.39 -12.53
C GLY A 553 -27.38 27.49 -11.29
N SER A 554 -27.10 28.46 -10.41
CA SER A 554 -27.82 28.72 -9.14
C SER A 554 -29.32 29.03 -9.28
N SER A 555 -29.78 29.30 -10.49
CA SER A 555 -31.19 29.54 -10.84
C SER A 555 -31.50 29.27 -12.31
N TYR A 556 -30.49 29.34 -13.19
CA TYR A 556 -30.56 28.97 -14.61
C TYR A 556 -29.14 28.81 -15.16
N THR A 557 -28.94 27.87 -16.09
CA THR A 557 -27.66 27.68 -16.79
C THR A 557 -27.37 28.85 -17.74
N PRO A 558 -26.12 29.34 -17.80
CA PRO A 558 -25.72 30.27 -18.86
C PRO A 558 -25.78 29.63 -20.25
N SER A 559 -25.88 30.48 -21.27
CA SER A 559 -25.53 30.11 -22.65
C SER A 559 -24.02 30.17 -22.83
N ILE A 560 -23.44 29.16 -23.49
CA ILE A 560 -22.01 28.98 -23.66
C ILE A 560 -21.71 28.58 -25.11
N SER A 561 -20.56 29.00 -25.64
CA SER A 561 -19.91 28.32 -26.77
C SER A 561 -18.64 27.64 -26.29
N VAL A 562 -18.33 26.47 -26.83
CA VAL A 562 -17.03 25.81 -26.64
C VAL A 562 -16.24 25.87 -27.95
N PHE A 563 -14.94 26.11 -27.83
CA PHE A 563 -13.99 26.26 -28.93
C PHE A 563 -13.02 25.10 -28.90
N LEU A 564 -12.86 24.46 -30.06
CA LEU A 564 -12.01 23.29 -30.24
C LEU A 564 -10.58 23.73 -30.66
N PRO A 565 -9.57 22.83 -30.56
CA PRO A 565 -8.19 23.15 -30.90
C PRO A 565 -7.97 23.52 -32.38
N ASP A 566 -8.92 23.18 -33.26
CA ASP A 566 -8.92 23.54 -34.69
C ASP A 566 -9.52 24.94 -34.97
N GLY A 567 -10.00 25.64 -33.93
CA GLY A 567 -10.65 26.94 -34.03
C GLY A 567 -12.13 26.89 -34.40
N THR A 568 -12.73 25.71 -34.55
CA THR A 568 -14.19 25.60 -34.66
C THR A 568 -14.85 26.00 -33.34
N SER A 569 -16.04 26.59 -33.43
CA SER A 569 -16.81 27.01 -32.26
C SER A 569 -18.22 26.44 -32.33
N HIS A 570 -18.62 25.78 -31.25
CA HIS A 570 -19.90 25.12 -31.15
C HIS A 570 -20.75 25.79 -30.05
N PRO A 571 -21.86 26.47 -30.42
CA PRO A 571 -22.80 26.98 -29.43
C PRO A 571 -23.48 25.79 -28.74
N MET A 572 -23.50 25.81 -27.40
CA MET A 572 -24.01 24.73 -26.55
C MET A 572 -25.55 24.74 -26.48
N SER A 573 -26.17 24.67 -27.66
CA SER A 573 -27.61 24.76 -27.92
C SER A 573 -28.05 24.11 -29.25
N GLY A 574 -27.13 23.45 -29.98
CA GLY A 574 -27.40 22.80 -31.28
C GLY A 574 -27.67 21.30 -31.21
N SER A 575 -28.09 20.73 -32.34
CA SER A 575 -28.42 19.30 -32.52
C SER A 575 -27.21 18.37 -32.64
N ASP A 576 -26.00 18.91 -32.68
CA ASP A 576 -24.79 18.20 -33.10
C ASP A 576 -24.13 17.41 -31.95
N PHE A 577 -24.77 17.38 -30.78
CA PHE A 577 -24.27 16.80 -29.53
C PHE A 577 -25.36 16.02 -28.81
N ASN A 578 -24.95 15.03 -28.01
CA ASN A 578 -25.79 14.53 -26.93
C ASN A 578 -25.84 15.59 -25.84
N VAL A 579 -26.95 16.34 -25.78
CA VAL A 579 -27.21 17.36 -24.75
C VAL A 579 -28.24 16.84 -23.76
N THR A 580 -27.82 16.56 -22.54
CA THR A 580 -28.74 16.27 -21.43
C THR A 580 -29.03 17.57 -20.68
N SER A 581 -30.30 17.93 -20.53
CA SER A 581 -30.73 19.14 -19.80
C SER A 581 -31.65 18.77 -18.64
N LEU A 582 -31.30 19.21 -17.43
CA LEU A 582 -32.10 19.05 -16.23
C LEU A 582 -32.84 20.35 -15.94
N GLY A 583 -34.02 20.49 -16.57
CA GLY A 583 -34.79 21.72 -16.58
C GLY A 583 -33.92 22.92 -17.01
N PRO A 584 -34.02 24.07 -16.31
CA PRO A 584 -33.11 25.19 -16.55
C PRO A 584 -31.77 25.10 -15.79
N TYR A 585 -31.63 24.21 -14.79
CA TYR A 585 -30.62 24.32 -13.73
C TYR A 585 -29.28 23.64 -14.03
N ALA A 586 -29.28 22.52 -14.77
CA ALA A 586 -28.06 21.84 -15.19
C ALA A 586 -28.10 21.40 -16.65
N LYS A 587 -26.93 21.37 -17.31
CA LYS A 587 -26.73 20.82 -18.65
C LYS A 587 -25.44 20.01 -18.71
N VAL A 588 -25.44 18.95 -19.49
CA VAL A 588 -24.27 18.11 -19.78
C VAL A 588 -24.13 17.95 -21.28
N PHE A 589 -22.90 18.14 -21.78
CA PHE A 589 -22.53 18.03 -23.19
C PHE A 589 -21.43 16.99 -23.34
N THR A 590 -21.73 15.89 -24.04
CA THR A 590 -20.81 14.75 -24.18
C THR A 590 -20.23 14.67 -25.59
N PHE A 591 -18.90 14.71 -25.66
CA PHE A 591 -18.09 14.66 -26.89
C PHE A 591 -17.36 13.33 -26.96
N LYS A 592 -17.66 12.49 -27.96
CA LYS A 592 -16.97 11.20 -28.17
C LYS A 592 -15.76 11.36 -29.08
N ASN A 593 -14.64 10.74 -28.73
CA ASN A 593 -13.35 10.89 -29.41
C ASN A 593 -12.97 12.38 -29.63
N PRO A 594 -12.93 13.20 -28.56
CA PRO A 594 -12.66 14.63 -28.67
C PRO A 594 -11.27 14.92 -29.30
N LEU A 595 -11.15 16.00 -30.07
CA LEU A 595 -9.87 16.43 -30.65
C LEU A 595 -8.86 16.79 -29.55
N PRO A 596 -7.67 16.17 -29.49
CA PRO A 596 -6.66 16.52 -28.49
C PRO A 596 -6.05 17.91 -28.74
N GLY A 597 -5.81 18.67 -27.67
CA GLY A 597 -5.26 20.02 -27.71
C GLY A 597 -5.78 20.92 -26.59
N ILE A 598 -5.69 22.24 -26.79
CA ILE A 598 -6.25 23.24 -25.86
C ILE A 598 -7.65 23.60 -26.34
N TRP A 599 -8.64 23.38 -25.47
CA TRP A 599 -10.02 23.80 -25.65
C TRP A 599 -10.28 25.06 -24.81
N SER A 600 -11.35 25.79 -25.12
CA SER A 600 -11.86 26.85 -24.24
C SER A 600 -13.38 26.93 -24.27
N TYR A 601 -13.96 27.58 -23.27
CA TYR A 601 -15.37 27.98 -23.30
C TYR A 601 -15.49 29.49 -23.25
N GLN A 602 -16.59 30.02 -23.79
CA GLN A 602 -16.98 31.42 -23.65
C GLN A 602 -18.44 31.52 -23.18
N ARG A 603 -18.67 32.26 -22.09
CA ARG A 603 -19.99 32.54 -21.54
C ARG A 603 -20.66 33.67 -22.32
N LEU A 604 -21.79 33.36 -22.94
CA LEU A 604 -22.54 34.27 -23.83
C LEU A 604 -23.60 35.11 -23.09
N SER A 605 -23.93 34.76 -21.84
CA SER A 605 -24.99 35.40 -21.04
C SER A 605 -24.50 35.74 -19.64
N SER A 606 -24.77 36.97 -19.17
CA SER A 606 -24.51 37.37 -17.78
C SER A 606 -25.47 36.64 -16.82
N VAL A 607 -24.91 35.84 -15.93
CA VAL A 607 -25.62 35.08 -14.88
C VAL A 607 -25.03 35.39 -13.50
N GLU A 608 -25.69 34.91 -12.44
CA GLU A 608 -25.07 34.79 -11.11
C GLU A 608 -24.02 33.66 -11.14
N SER A 609 -23.27 33.41 -10.05
CA SER A 609 -22.18 32.42 -10.06
C SER A 609 -22.66 31.02 -10.48
N TRP A 610 -21.79 30.32 -11.22
CA TRP A 610 -22.10 29.05 -11.89
C TRP A 610 -20.89 28.11 -11.80
N GLN A 611 -21.14 26.80 -11.72
CA GLN A 611 -20.09 25.79 -11.62
C GLN A 611 -19.87 25.10 -12.97
N VAL A 612 -18.62 24.87 -13.34
CA VAL A 612 -18.22 23.95 -14.39
C VAL A 612 -17.57 22.73 -13.77
N ASP A 613 -17.91 21.56 -14.30
CA ASP A 613 -17.24 20.29 -14.02
C ASP A 613 -16.89 19.68 -15.39
N ILE A 614 -15.61 19.49 -15.69
CA ILE A 614 -15.13 18.89 -16.94
C ILE A 614 -14.52 17.55 -16.60
N THR A 615 -15.19 16.48 -17.04
CA THR A 615 -14.79 15.09 -16.82
C THR A 615 -14.58 14.37 -18.14
N GLY A 616 -14.11 13.13 -18.10
CA GLY A 616 -14.03 12.26 -19.27
C GLY A 616 -13.72 10.82 -18.93
N GLN A 617 -13.62 9.96 -19.93
CA GLN A 617 -13.24 8.55 -19.78
C GLN A 617 -11.79 8.32 -20.24
N SER A 618 -10.90 8.04 -19.28
CA SER A 618 -9.48 7.75 -19.54
C SER A 618 -8.82 6.92 -18.43
N MET A 619 -7.86 6.09 -18.82
CA MET A 619 -6.94 5.41 -17.90
C MET A 619 -5.79 6.30 -17.43
N LEU A 620 -5.48 7.39 -18.16
CA LEU A 620 -4.51 8.40 -17.74
C LEU A 620 -5.10 9.21 -16.59
N ASP A 621 -4.60 9.04 -15.36
CA ASP A 621 -5.05 9.76 -14.16
C ASP A 621 -3.91 9.83 -13.10
N PHE A 622 -4.23 10.08 -11.83
CA PHE A 622 -3.24 9.97 -10.74
C PHE A 622 -3.82 9.52 -9.40
N LEU A 623 -2.95 8.89 -8.61
CA LEU A 623 -3.11 8.66 -7.18
C LEU A 623 -2.10 9.54 -6.43
N TYR A 624 -2.41 9.93 -5.19
CA TYR A 624 -1.49 10.71 -4.36
C TYR A 624 -1.59 10.33 -2.88
N ASP A 625 -0.48 10.50 -2.17
CA ASP A 625 -0.36 10.31 -0.71
C ASP A 625 0.38 11.51 -0.12
N PHE A 626 -0.08 12.02 1.02
CA PHE A 626 0.73 12.90 1.86
C PHE A 626 1.71 12.04 2.67
N LEU A 627 2.95 12.49 2.78
CA LEU A 627 4.01 11.73 3.46
C LEU A 627 4.41 12.38 4.79
N GLU A 628 4.42 11.57 5.84
CA GLU A 628 5.02 11.90 7.13
C GLU A 628 6.44 11.33 7.22
N LYS A 629 7.29 11.98 8.03
CA LYS A 629 8.64 11.52 8.34
C LYS A 629 8.69 10.89 9.73
N ASP A 630 9.27 9.71 9.83
CA ASP A 630 9.71 9.16 11.11
C ASP A 630 11.00 9.86 11.57
N GLU A 631 11.05 10.23 12.84
CA GLU A 631 12.13 11.05 13.41
C GLU A 631 13.29 10.21 13.98
N VAL A 632 13.19 8.87 13.94
CA VAL A 632 14.23 7.94 14.44
C VAL A 632 14.98 7.29 13.28
N THR A 633 14.26 6.82 12.26
CA THR A 633 14.79 6.10 11.09
C THR A 633 15.06 6.99 9.88
N ASP A 634 14.62 8.25 9.92
CA ASP A 634 14.63 9.20 8.79
C ASP A 634 13.76 8.78 7.57
N THR A 635 12.95 7.73 7.75
CA THR A 635 12.05 7.12 6.74
C THR A 635 10.79 7.96 6.52
N LEU A 636 10.31 8.12 5.27
CA LEU A 636 8.97 8.68 5.03
C LEU A 636 7.94 7.55 4.87
N TYR A 637 6.68 7.80 5.24
CA TYR A 637 5.56 6.86 5.07
C TYR A 637 4.26 7.62 4.77
N ALA A 638 3.24 6.93 4.25
CA ALA A 638 1.93 7.54 3.97
C ALA A 638 1.25 7.99 5.28
N ALA A 639 0.93 9.28 5.36
CA ALA A 639 0.35 9.90 6.55
C ALA A 639 -1.10 9.46 6.72
N THR A 640 -1.40 8.66 7.75
CA THR A 640 -2.79 8.35 8.10
C THR A 640 -3.45 9.56 8.77
N GLY A 641 -4.72 9.85 8.48
CA GLY A 641 -5.42 11.03 9.00
C GLY A 641 -5.41 12.22 8.03
N ARG A 642 -5.46 13.45 8.57
CA ARG A 642 -5.55 14.69 7.78
C ARG A 642 -4.17 15.35 7.62
N PRO A 643 -3.84 15.94 6.45
CA PRO A 643 -2.59 16.66 6.26
C PRO A 643 -2.51 17.90 7.16
N ILE A 644 -1.30 18.37 7.45
CA ILE A 644 -1.05 19.36 8.50
C ILE A 644 -0.80 20.74 7.88
N ALA A 645 -1.57 21.74 8.32
CA ALA A 645 -1.43 23.12 7.84
C ALA A 645 -0.11 23.74 8.34
N GLY A 646 0.54 24.53 7.48
CA GLY A 646 1.75 25.28 7.81
C GLY A 646 3.04 24.45 7.96
N VAL A 647 2.97 23.14 7.71
CA VAL A 647 4.13 22.23 7.76
C VAL A 647 4.58 21.87 6.36
N ASN A 648 5.89 21.91 6.14
CA ASN A 648 6.50 21.45 4.89
C ASN A 648 6.30 19.93 4.75
N THR A 649 5.45 19.54 3.81
CA THR A 649 4.93 18.18 3.64
C THR A 649 5.34 17.65 2.28
N SER A 650 5.88 16.42 2.24
CA SER A 650 6.11 15.74 0.97
C SER A 650 4.82 15.09 0.48
N ILE A 651 4.60 15.13 -0.83
CA ILE A 651 3.45 14.58 -1.53
C ILE A 651 4.00 13.58 -2.55
N LEU A 652 3.62 12.32 -2.39
CA LEU A 652 3.80 11.31 -3.42
C LEU A 652 2.69 11.44 -4.45
N ILE A 653 3.03 11.31 -5.73
CA ILE A 653 2.08 11.24 -6.84
C ILE A 653 2.47 10.05 -7.73
N ARG A 654 1.55 9.13 -7.99
CA ARG A 654 1.68 8.10 -9.03
C ARG A 654 0.80 8.50 -10.20
N VAL A 655 1.38 8.77 -11.36
CA VAL A 655 0.59 8.95 -12.59
C VAL A 655 0.19 7.56 -13.10
N THR A 656 -1.11 7.30 -13.21
CA THR A 656 -1.63 6.07 -13.81
C THR A 656 -1.74 6.26 -15.31
N ASP A 657 -1.29 5.27 -16.09
CA ASP A 657 -1.24 5.27 -17.56
C ASP A 657 -1.13 3.80 -18.00
N VAL A 658 -1.65 3.45 -19.18
CA VAL A 658 -1.58 2.07 -19.69
C VAL A 658 -0.15 1.69 -20.13
N TYR A 659 0.68 2.69 -20.47
CA TYR A 659 1.97 2.46 -21.11
C TYR A 659 3.17 3.18 -20.46
N ASP A 660 3.03 3.78 -19.27
CA ASP A 660 4.11 4.47 -18.53
C ASP A 660 4.91 5.53 -19.33
N ASN A 661 4.31 6.07 -20.39
CA ASN A 661 4.96 6.96 -21.38
C ASN A 661 4.52 8.43 -21.24
N ASN A 662 3.92 8.77 -20.10
CA ASN A 662 3.58 10.13 -19.70
C ASN A 662 4.79 10.88 -19.11
N SER A 663 4.68 12.20 -19.00
CA SER A 663 5.59 13.02 -18.20
C SER A 663 4.81 14.04 -17.37
N LEU A 664 4.87 13.92 -16.04
CA LEU A 664 4.41 14.96 -15.13
C LEU A 664 5.39 16.14 -15.14
N THR A 665 4.90 17.37 -15.31
CA THR A 665 5.74 18.58 -15.25
C THR A 665 5.42 19.47 -14.07
N THR A 666 4.18 19.44 -13.57
CA THR A 666 3.69 20.42 -12.59
C THR A 666 2.62 19.82 -11.68
N VAL A 667 2.65 20.20 -10.41
CA VAL A 667 1.61 19.94 -9.40
C VAL A 667 1.09 21.29 -8.92
N LYS A 668 -0.22 21.41 -8.69
CA LYS A 668 -0.87 22.66 -8.27
C LYS A 668 -1.84 22.40 -7.12
N LEU A 669 -1.84 23.31 -6.14
CA LEU A 669 -2.88 23.33 -5.10
C LEU A 669 -3.94 24.36 -5.52
N GLN A 670 -5.20 23.95 -5.71
CA GLN A 670 -6.26 24.80 -6.29
C GLN A 670 -7.46 24.99 -5.35
N ASP A 671 -8.02 26.19 -5.31
CA ASP A 671 -9.23 26.52 -4.54
C ASP A 671 -10.53 26.05 -5.24
N GLU A 672 -11.68 26.28 -4.60
CA GLU A 672 -13.03 25.98 -5.13
C GLU A 672 -13.36 26.72 -6.46
N ASN A 673 -12.68 27.83 -6.73
CA ASN A 673 -12.81 28.67 -7.91
C ASN A 673 -11.77 28.32 -9.00
N GLY A 674 -10.95 27.28 -8.80
CA GLY A 674 -9.86 26.87 -9.69
C GLY A 674 -8.66 27.83 -9.72
N ASN A 675 -8.55 28.75 -8.76
CA ASN A 675 -7.37 29.59 -8.58
C ASN A 675 -6.24 28.73 -8.02
N THR A 676 -5.02 28.89 -8.55
CA THR A 676 -3.85 28.15 -8.05
C THR A 676 -3.20 28.91 -6.88
N ALA A 677 -3.15 28.26 -5.71
CA ALA A 677 -2.55 28.78 -4.48
C ALA A 677 -1.04 28.49 -4.40
N SER A 678 -0.58 27.35 -4.93
CA SER A 678 0.85 27.10 -5.21
C SER A 678 1.04 26.22 -6.45
N GLU A 679 2.19 26.34 -7.09
CA GLU A 679 2.62 25.64 -8.30
C GLU A 679 4.02 25.05 -8.05
N ILE A 680 4.17 23.73 -8.19
CA ILE A 680 5.31 22.94 -7.72
C ILE A 680 5.85 22.11 -8.89
N TRP A 681 7.17 22.06 -9.06
CA TRP A 681 7.85 21.19 -10.02
C TRP A 681 8.28 19.90 -9.31
N PRO A 682 7.67 18.74 -9.62
CA PRO A 682 7.95 17.51 -8.91
C PRO A 682 9.21 16.82 -9.43
N LEU A 683 9.91 16.13 -8.52
CA LEU A 683 11.04 15.26 -8.86
C LEU A 683 10.49 13.88 -9.27
N ARG A 684 10.85 13.36 -10.45
CA ARG A 684 10.55 11.97 -10.81
C ARG A 684 11.32 11.03 -9.89
N GLY A 685 10.71 9.92 -9.48
CA GLY A 685 11.40 8.83 -8.80
C GLY A 685 12.51 8.22 -9.68
N GLY A 686 13.40 7.45 -9.05
CA GLY A 686 14.38 6.63 -9.77
C GLY A 686 13.70 5.56 -10.63
N GLU A 687 14.45 4.87 -11.50
CA GLU A 687 13.89 3.96 -12.51
C GLU A 687 13.04 2.81 -11.94
N GLN A 688 13.31 2.38 -10.70
CA GLN A 688 12.49 1.40 -9.98
C GLN A 688 11.11 1.94 -9.56
N LEU A 689 11.00 3.25 -9.28
CA LEU A 689 9.77 3.92 -8.81
C LEU A 689 8.95 4.43 -10.02
N ARG A 690 8.52 3.50 -10.87
CA ARG A 690 7.84 3.78 -12.16
C ARG A 690 6.60 4.66 -11.98
N ASN A 691 6.53 5.73 -12.77
CA ASN A 691 5.53 6.83 -12.71
C ASN A 691 5.32 7.50 -11.34
N TYR A 692 6.19 7.27 -10.36
CA TYR A 692 6.14 8.02 -9.10
C TYR A 692 6.90 9.34 -9.20
N TYR A 693 6.37 10.33 -8.50
CA TYR A 693 6.85 11.70 -8.47
C TYR A 693 6.71 12.28 -7.05
N PHE A 694 7.63 13.15 -6.67
CA PHE A 694 7.70 13.80 -5.37
C PHE A 694 7.54 15.30 -5.51
N ALA A 695 6.50 15.86 -4.91
CA ALA A 695 6.37 17.28 -4.63
C ALA A 695 6.61 17.52 -3.13
N THR A 696 7.04 18.72 -2.75
CA THR A 696 7.25 19.11 -1.34
C THR A 696 6.81 20.55 -1.17
N GLU A 697 5.87 20.80 -0.26
CA GLU A 697 5.22 22.12 -0.12
C GLU A 697 4.74 22.37 1.31
N VAL A 698 4.70 23.65 1.71
CA VAL A 698 4.04 24.10 2.95
C VAL A 698 2.54 24.22 2.69
N LEU A 699 1.77 23.28 3.24
CA LEU A 699 0.34 23.20 2.93
C LEU A 699 -0.46 24.38 3.53
N PRO A 700 -1.43 24.96 2.78
CA PRO A 700 -2.26 26.06 3.25
C PRO A 700 -3.22 25.63 4.39
N SER A 701 -3.88 26.60 5.02
CA SER A 701 -4.93 26.33 6.02
C SER A 701 -6.33 26.22 5.38
N GLU A 702 -6.46 26.79 4.20
CA GLU A 702 -7.61 26.73 3.31
C GLU A 702 -7.73 25.34 2.66
N SER A 703 -8.94 24.93 2.29
CA SER A 703 -9.16 23.64 1.62
C SER A 703 -8.83 23.72 0.13
N PHE A 704 -8.20 22.68 -0.42
CA PHE A 704 -7.69 22.67 -1.79
C PHE A 704 -7.87 21.33 -2.51
N ARG A 705 -7.87 21.34 -3.84
CA ARG A 705 -7.64 20.15 -4.68
C ARG A 705 -6.18 20.09 -5.11
N LEU A 706 -5.66 18.88 -5.33
CA LEU A 706 -4.45 18.72 -6.14
C LEU A 706 -4.86 18.69 -7.61
N ALA A 707 -4.23 19.53 -8.43
CA ALA A 707 -4.23 19.37 -9.87
C ALA A 707 -2.82 18.98 -10.34
N ILE A 708 -2.75 18.21 -11.41
CA ILE A 708 -1.48 17.87 -12.08
C ILE A 708 -1.53 18.24 -13.55
N GLU A 709 -0.38 18.65 -14.09
CA GLU A 709 -0.20 18.98 -15.51
C GLU A 709 1.04 18.27 -16.07
N GLY A 710 0.94 17.80 -17.30
CA GLY A 710 2.00 17.05 -17.96
C GLY A 710 1.73 16.83 -19.45
N TYR A 711 2.49 15.92 -20.05
CA TYR A 711 2.31 15.48 -21.44
C TYR A 711 2.03 13.97 -21.51
N ASP A 712 1.12 13.59 -22.40
CA ASP A 712 0.81 12.19 -22.70
C ASP A 712 1.86 11.55 -23.63
N SER A 713 1.70 10.24 -23.89
CA SER A 713 2.58 9.44 -24.75
C SER A 713 2.58 9.85 -26.24
N ARG A 714 1.80 10.84 -26.65
CA ARG A 714 1.81 11.46 -27.98
C ARG A 714 2.23 12.92 -27.98
N GLY A 715 2.59 13.48 -26.81
CA GLY A 715 3.04 14.86 -26.65
C GLY A 715 1.91 15.89 -26.53
N TYR A 716 0.65 15.47 -26.33
CA TYR A 716 -0.43 16.39 -25.98
C TYR A 716 -0.41 16.70 -24.48
N ARG A 717 -0.77 17.94 -24.12
CA ARG A 717 -0.89 18.31 -22.71
C ARG A 717 -2.11 17.65 -22.08
N PHE A 718 -1.94 17.14 -20.86
CA PHE A 718 -3.03 16.69 -20.01
C PHE A 718 -3.10 17.52 -18.73
N THR A 719 -4.29 17.58 -18.16
CA THR A 719 -4.55 18.07 -16.80
C THR A 719 -5.46 17.07 -16.10
N ARG A 720 -5.22 16.80 -14.82
CA ARG A 720 -6.09 16.01 -13.94
C ARG A 720 -6.27 16.70 -12.60
N LEU A 721 -7.38 16.44 -11.94
CA LEU A 721 -7.80 17.13 -10.72
C LEU A 721 -8.36 16.13 -9.68
N SER A 722 -7.97 16.26 -8.42
CA SER A 722 -8.52 15.45 -7.32
C SER A 722 -10.01 15.75 -7.11
N THR A 723 -10.83 14.72 -6.92
CA THR A 723 -12.29 14.86 -6.79
C THR A 723 -12.67 15.63 -5.52
N ALA A 724 -12.24 15.11 -4.37
CA ALA A 724 -12.46 15.67 -3.04
C ALA A 724 -11.57 16.90 -2.77
N MET A 725 -12.06 17.77 -1.88
CA MET A 725 -11.29 18.88 -1.32
C MET A 725 -10.48 18.38 -0.12
N VAL A 726 -9.15 18.47 -0.19
CA VAL A 726 -8.25 18.22 0.93
C VAL A 726 -8.48 19.28 2.01
N LYS A 727 -8.70 18.82 3.25
CA LYS A 727 -8.82 19.68 4.44
C LYS A 727 -7.64 19.46 5.37
N THR A 728 -6.87 20.50 5.61
CA THR A 728 -5.72 20.49 6.53
C THR A 728 -6.14 20.76 7.97
N VAL A 729 -5.32 20.33 8.94
CA VAL A 729 -5.52 20.56 10.37
C VAL A 729 -4.28 21.20 11.02
N GLY A 730 -4.48 22.03 12.03
CA GLY A 730 -3.39 22.65 12.82
C GLY A 730 -2.79 21.74 13.90
N LEU A 731 -2.77 20.43 13.67
CA LEU A 731 -2.42 19.41 14.67
C LEU A 731 -1.63 18.26 14.05
N LYS A 732 -0.40 18.04 14.56
CA LYS A 732 0.36 16.79 14.34
C LYS A 732 0.05 15.84 15.49
N LEU A 733 -0.24 14.58 15.16
CA LEU A 733 -0.38 13.48 16.12
C LEU A 733 0.58 12.37 15.72
N GLN A 734 1.61 12.12 16.53
CA GLN A 734 2.54 11.00 16.34
C GLN A 734 2.22 9.93 17.37
N VAL A 735 1.86 8.73 16.92
CA VAL A 735 1.83 7.53 17.76
C VAL A 735 3.18 6.84 17.57
N HIS A 736 3.92 6.63 18.65
CA HIS A 736 5.23 5.97 18.61
C HIS A 736 5.06 4.47 18.26
N PRO A 737 6.13 3.75 17.88
CA PRO A 737 6.08 2.29 17.71
C PRO A 737 5.38 1.60 18.89
N ILE A 738 4.47 0.69 18.56
CA ILE A 738 3.67 -0.06 19.54
C ILE A 738 4.37 -1.40 19.75
N PRO A 739 4.85 -1.71 20.98
CA PRO A 739 5.47 -3.01 21.25
C PRO A 739 4.51 -4.16 20.96
N ALA A 740 5.06 -5.31 20.56
CA ALA A 740 4.28 -6.54 20.39
C ALA A 740 3.53 -6.86 21.69
N LEU A 741 2.22 -7.10 21.58
CA LEU A 741 1.35 -7.36 22.71
C LEU A 741 1.05 -8.86 22.78
N TYR A 742 1.43 -9.50 23.88
CA TYR A 742 1.16 -10.93 24.09
C TYR A 742 0.02 -11.15 25.09
N THR A 743 -0.61 -12.32 25.03
CA THR A 743 -1.62 -12.81 25.99
C THR A 743 -1.19 -12.58 27.44
N GLY A 744 -2.03 -11.95 28.25
CA GLY A 744 -1.75 -11.63 29.65
C GLY A 744 -0.77 -10.48 29.90
N GLU A 745 -0.08 -9.95 28.88
CA GLU A 745 0.87 -8.86 29.05
C GLU A 745 0.21 -7.47 29.05
N THR A 746 0.96 -6.48 29.51
CA THR A 746 0.55 -5.08 29.60
C THR A 746 1.64 -4.19 28.99
N VAL A 747 1.36 -3.49 27.90
CA VAL A 747 2.33 -2.60 27.21
C VAL A 747 1.88 -1.14 27.28
N TYR A 748 2.86 -0.23 27.28
CA TYR A 748 2.63 1.22 27.32
C TYR A 748 2.91 1.84 25.95
N VAL A 749 1.93 2.56 25.41
CA VAL A 749 2.05 3.26 24.12
C VAL A 749 2.11 4.76 24.37
N ASN A 750 3.17 5.40 23.88
CA ASN A 750 3.33 6.85 23.93
C ASN A 750 2.76 7.49 22.65
N TYR A 751 2.24 8.71 22.76
CA TYR A 751 1.87 9.54 21.62
C TYR A 751 2.22 11.00 21.88
N THR A 752 2.66 11.73 20.87
CA THR A 752 2.97 13.17 20.94
C THR A 752 1.97 13.96 20.11
N VAL A 753 1.35 14.96 20.73
CA VAL A 753 0.54 15.98 20.06
C VAL A 753 1.41 17.23 19.90
N THR A 754 1.45 17.81 18.70
CA THR A 754 2.06 19.13 18.45
C THR A 754 1.03 20.05 17.83
N ASN A 755 0.82 21.22 18.44
CA ASN A 755 -0.07 22.25 17.92
C ASN A 755 0.65 23.11 16.88
N THR A 756 0.19 23.11 15.63
CA THR A 756 0.67 24.01 14.57
C THR A 756 -0.31 25.14 14.27
N GLY A 757 -1.44 25.19 14.99
CA GLY A 757 -2.44 26.25 14.92
C GLY A 757 -2.47 27.13 16.19
N PRO A 758 -3.53 27.95 16.35
CA PRO A 758 -3.69 28.84 17.51
C PRO A 758 -3.61 28.11 18.86
N ALA A 759 -3.11 28.80 19.88
CA ALA A 759 -3.06 28.27 21.24
C ALA A 759 -4.45 27.93 21.79
N GLY A 760 -4.59 26.77 22.45
CA GLY A 760 -5.90 26.29 22.90
C GLY A 760 -5.83 25.05 23.79
N ASN A 761 -7.01 24.56 24.19
CA ASN A 761 -7.16 23.24 24.79
C ASN A 761 -7.47 22.23 23.68
N PHE A 762 -6.93 21.02 23.81
CA PHE A 762 -7.06 19.92 22.86
C PHE A 762 -7.45 18.64 23.61
N ASN A 763 -8.54 18.02 23.19
CA ASN A 763 -9.01 16.74 23.67
C ASN A 763 -8.35 15.63 22.87
N VAL A 764 -7.75 14.64 23.54
CA VAL A 764 -7.32 13.38 22.95
C VAL A 764 -8.30 12.29 23.35
N SER A 765 -8.75 11.49 22.39
CA SER A 765 -9.64 10.33 22.59
C SER A 765 -9.12 9.12 21.84
N ILE A 766 -9.12 7.97 22.50
CA ILE A 766 -8.71 6.68 21.95
C ILE A 766 -9.95 5.80 21.88
N LEU A 767 -10.30 5.35 20.69
CA LEU A 767 -11.34 4.34 20.45
C LEU A 767 -10.67 3.01 20.09
N ASP A 768 -11.27 1.91 20.51
CA ASP A 768 -10.74 0.55 20.42
C ASP A 768 -11.92 -0.42 20.26
N THR A 769 -11.88 -1.28 19.24
CA THR A 769 -12.96 -2.22 18.93
C THR A 769 -13.09 -3.38 19.92
N GLU A 770 -11.96 -3.93 20.40
CA GLU A 770 -11.92 -5.11 21.28
C GLU A 770 -11.64 -4.77 22.75
N HIS A 771 -11.48 -3.47 23.06
CA HIS A 771 -11.31 -2.93 24.41
C HIS A 771 -10.02 -3.40 25.13
N LEU A 772 -8.94 -3.59 24.38
CA LEU A 772 -7.59 -3.85 24.89
C LEU A 772 -6.99 -2.63 25.64
N VAL A 773 -7.42 -1.40 25.28
CA VAL A 773 -7.00 -0.15 25.92
C VAL A 773 -7.50 -0.08 27.36
N THR A 774 -6.56 -0.12 28.31
CA THR A 774 -6.82 -0.08 29.74
C THR A 774 -6.37 1.26 30.36
N GLY A 775 -7.26 1.88 31.14
CA GLY A 775 -7.00 3.15 31.80
C GLY A 775 -7.60 4.37 31.07
N SER A 776 -6.83 5.46 30.96
CA SER A 776 -7.35 6.76 30.53
C SER A 776 -7.41 6.91 29.01
N ALA A 777 -8.42 6.34 28.37
CA ALA A 777 -8.72 6.51 26.94
C ALA A 777 -9.08 7.96 26.52
N PHE A 778 -9.05 8.91 27.46
CA PHE A 778 -9.26 10.34 27.24
C PHE A 778 -8.17 11.17 27.94
N SER A 779 -7.80 12.32 27.36
CA SER A 779 -6.89 13.31 27.94
C SER A 779 -7.19 14.71 27.42
N VAL A 780 -6.80 15.75 28.16
CA VAL A 780 -6.94 17.15 27.71
C VAL A 780 -5.63 17.90 27.97
N PHE A 781 -5.12 18.58 26.95
CA PHE A 781 -3.91 19.38 27.02
C PHE A 781 -4.18 20.81 26.57
N TYR A 782 -3.77 21.79 27.38
CA TYR A 782 -3.49 23.13 26.85
C TYR A 782 -2.15 23.06 26.10
N LEU A 783 -2.10 23.63 24.90
CA LEU A 783 -0.89 23.79 24.08
C LEU A 783 -0.86 25.21 23.48
N SER A 784 0.29 25.85 23.57
CA SER A 784 0.63 27.09 22.84
C SER A 784 0.85 26.80 21.35
N GLU A 785 1.02 27.84 20.53
CA GLU A 785 1.45 27.69 19.13
C GLU A 785 2.87 27.06 19.08
N TYR A 786 3.06 26.02 18.28
CA TYR A 786 4.26 25.16 18.20
C TYR A 786 4.64 24.41 19.50
N GLU A 787 3.78 24.38 20.53
CA GLU A 787 4.00 23.56 21.71
C GLU A 787 3.66 22.09 21.41
N ASN A 788 4.54 21.19 21.84
CA ASN A 788 4.32 19.74 21.78
C ASN A 788 4.20 19.12 23.18
N ARG A 789 3.52 17.99 23.26
CA ARG A 789 3.31 17.27 24.51
C ARG A 789 3.06 15.79 24.28
N THR A 790 3.80 14.97 25.00
CA THR A 790 3.63 13.52 25.01
C THR A 790 2.61 13.11 26.07
N GLY A 791 1.64 12.29 25.66
CA GLY A 791 0.78 11.50 26.53
C GLY A 791 1.05 10.00 26.33
N SER A 792 0.37 9.17 27.10
CA SER A 792 0.45 7.71 26.95
C SER A 792 -0.87 7.04 27.28
N PHE A 793 -1.01 5.80 26.83
CA PHE A 793 -2.07 4.88 27.22
C PHE A 793 -1.51 3.47 27.42
N THR A 794 -2.31 2.59 28.01
CA THR A 794 -1.92 1.20 28.30
C THR A 794 -2.76 0.27 27.45
N LEU A 795 -2.15 -0.81 26.96
CA LEU A 795 -2.83 -1.93 26.32
C LEU A 795 -2.64 -3.20 27.16
N TYR A 796 -3.68 -4.01 27.25
CA TYR A 796 -3.66 -5.31 27.93
C TYR A 796 -4.04 -6.42 26.94
N GLY A 797 -3.23 -7.47 26.88
CA GLY A 797 -3.37 -8.55 25.90
C GLY A 797 -4.47 -9.57 26.20
N GLY A 798 -5.38 -9.29 27.13
CA GLY A 798 -6.46 -10.19 27.50
C GLY A 798 -5.97 -11.57 27.98
N ILE A 799 -6.74 -12.60 27.68
CA ILE A 799 -6.36 -14.02 27.86
C ILE A 799 -6.35 -14.81 26.55
N ASP A 800 -7.15 -14.38 25.56
CA ASP A 800 -7.31 -15.04 24.28
C ASP A 800 -6.26 -14.51 23.29
N PRO A 801 -5.42 -15.37 22.69
CA PRO A 801 -4.57 -14.96 21.57
C PRO A 801 -5.43 -14.68 20.33
N ASN A 802 -4.82 -14.08 19.30
CA ASN A 802 -5.44 -13.79 18.00
C ASN A 802 -6.48 -12.64 18.02
N VAL A 803 -6.84 -12.08 19.18
CA VAL A 803 -7.69 -10.89 19.29
C VAL A 803 -7.02 -9.71 18.57
N THR A 804 -7.73 -9.07 17.64
CA THR A 804 -7.19 -7.96 16.83
C THR A 804 -8.03 -6.71 16.99
N SER A 805 -7.45 -5.68 17.63
CA SER A 805 -8.10 -4.38 17.77
C SER A 805 -7.74 -3.45 16.61
N THR A 806 -8.74 -2.71 16.13
CA THR A 806 -8.50 -1.45 15.41
C THR A 806 -8.62 -0.28 16.38
N MET A 807 -7.48 0.34 16.70
CA MET A 807 -7.43 1.56 17.50
C MET A 807 -7.50 2.81 16.62
N THR A 808 -8.33 3.77 17.02
CA THR A 808 -8.35 5.12 16.46
C THR A 808 -7.98 6.12 17.55
N ILE A 809 -6.73 6.61 17.49
CA ILE A 809 -6.25 7.69 18.35
C ILE A 809 -6.59 9.00 17.65
N SER A 810 -7.31 9.89 18.32
CA SER A 810 -7.81 11.15 17.75
C SER A 810 -7.49 12.33 18.68
N VAL A 811 -7.20 13.50 18.10
CA VAL A 811 -6.98 14.75 18.84
C VAL A 811 -7.69 15.91 18.15
N ALA A 812 -8.50 16.66 18.90
CA ALA A 812 -9.29 17.77 18.39
C ALA A 812 -9.28 18.96 19.37
N PRO A 813 -9.47 20.21 18.91
CA PRO A 813 -9.68 21.36 19.80
C PRO A 813 -10.88 21.12 20.75
N SER A 814 -10.78 21.52 22.01
CA SER A 814 -11.88 21.36 22.98
C SER A 814 -13.09 22.22 22.58
N GLY A 815 -14.12 21.58 22.03
CA GLY A 815 -15.30 22.25 21.45
C GLY A 815 -15.24 22.44 19.93
N GLY A 816 -14.16 22.00 19.27
CA GLY A 816 -14.14 21.74 17.83
C GLY A 816 -14.88 20.44 17.51
N GLY A 817 -15.58 20.40 16.38
CA GLY A 817 -16.16 19.17 15.84
C GLY A 817 -15.12 18.31 15.12
N ASN A 818 -15.48 17.07 14.78
CA ASN A 818 -14.59 16.06 14.18
C ASN A 818 -13.81 16.54 12.94
N LEU A 819 -14.35 17.51 12.19
CA LEU A 819 -13.67 18.07 11.01
C LEU A 819 -12.38 18.84 11.33
N THR A 820 -12.17 19.18 12.60
CA THR A 820 -10.92 19.78 13.13
C THR A 820 -10.05 18.78 13.89
N ALA A 821 -10.43 17.49 13.89
CA ALA A 821 -9.64 16.44 14.51
C ALA A 821 -8.52 15.97 13.58
N GLN A 822 -7.33 15.78 14.14
CA GLN A 822 -6.32 14.89 13.60
C GLN A 822 -6.57 13.48 14.14
N TYR A 823 -6.28 12.44 13.37
CA TYR A 823 -6.37 11.06 13.85
C TYR A 823 -5.26 10.16 13.29
N LYS A 824 -4.96 9.07 14.01
CA LYS A 824 -4.10 7.97 13.58
C LYS A 824 -4.82 6.66 13.87
N ILE A 825 -4.99 5.86 12.83
CA ILE A 825 -5.43 4.47 12.95
C ILE A 825 -4.18 3.61 13.17
N ARG A 826 -4.29 2.64 14.08
CA ARG A 826 -3.31 1.59 14.35
C ARG A 826 -4.07 0.31 14.64
N ARG A 827 -3.68 -0.80 14.02
CA ARG A 827 -4.14 -2.13 14.41
C ARG A 827 -3.10 -2.78 15.30
N ILE A 828 -3.56 -3.64 16.19
CA ILE A 828 -2.71 -4.46 17.04
C ILE A 828 -3.35 -5.84 17.21
N SER A 829 -2.55 -6.89 17.06
CA SER A 829 -2.94 -8.27 17.29
C SER A 829 -2.33 -8.75 18.60
N VAL A 830 -3.09 -9.50 19.39
CA VAL A 830 -2.56 -10.22 20.57
C VAL A 830 -1.82 -11.46 20.08
N GLY A 831 -0.49 -11.47 20.22
CA GLY A 831 0.34 -12.65 20.03
C GLY A 831 0.11 -13.68 21.14
N GLU A 832 0.17 -14.97 20.81
CA GLU A 832 0.41 -15.99 21.83
C GLU A 832 1.90 -16.02 22.13
N ARG A 833 2.31 -15.89 23.42
CA ARG A 833 3.70 -16.14 23.76
C ARG A 833 3.89 -17.65 23.87
N LEU A 834 4.63 -18.22 22.92
CA LEU A 834 4.98 -19.64 22.91
C LEU A 834 5.92 -19.96 24.08
N GLU A 835 5.36 -20.29 25.25
CA GLU A 835 6.07 -21.09 26.26
C GLU A 835 6.21 -22.52 25.73
N GLU A 836 7.21 -22.73 24.86
CA GLU A 836 7.53 -24.06 24.38
C GLU A 836 8.05 -24.95 25.52
N VAL A 837 7.79 -26.25 25.42
CA VAL A 837 8.68 -27.23 26.03
C VAL A 837 9.95 -27.21 25.19
N GLU A 838 10.93 -26.39 25.59
CA GLU A 838 12.23 -26.26 24.92
C GLU A 838 12.89 -27.64 24.80
N ASP A 839 12.89 -28.17 23.57
CA ASP A 839 13.83 -29.20 23.15
C ASP A 839 14.93 -28.54 22.33
N ASP A 840 15.94 -28.06 23.05
CA ASP A 840 17.23 -27.61 22.52
C ASP A 840 18.26 -28.76 22.49
N ALA A 841 17.85 -29.99 22.86
CA ALA A 841 18.75 -31.12 23.08
C ALA A 841 19.11 -31.80 21.76
N ALA A 842 19.95 -31.13 20.96
CA ALA A 842 20.47 -31.63 19.69
C ALA A 842 21.00 -33.08 19.77
N PRO A 843 20.82 -33.90 18.72
CA PRO A 843 21.28 -35.29 18.68
C PRO A 843 22.75 -35.43 19.08
N ASN A 844 23.05 -36.27 20.08
CA ASN A 844 24.42 -36.43 20.54
C ASN A 844 25.20 -37.36 19.60
N CYS A 845 26.24 -36.84 18.96
CA CYS A 845 27.10 -37.54 18.00
C CYS A 845 28.45 -37.90 18.66
N THR A 846 28.73 -39.18 18.85
CA THR A 846 29.93 -39.67 19.55
C THR A 846 30.79 -40.56 18.66
N ILE A 847 32.04 -40.15 18.39
CA ILE A 847 33.01 -41.00 17.69
C ILE A 847 33.45 -42.12 18.65
N LEU A 848 33.12 -43.37 18.29
CA LEU A 848 33.46 -44.56 19.07
C LEU A 848 34.82 -45.14 18.69
N SER A 849 35.19 -45.11 17.41
CA SER A 849 36.50 -45.58 16.96
C SER A 849 36.95 -44.92 15.65
N SER A 850 38.26 -44.77 15.50
CA SER A 850 38.92 -44.31 14.27
C SER A 850 40.08 -45.25 13.94
N PHE A 851 40.15 -45.67 12.68
CA PHE A 851 41.15 -46.56 12.12
C PHE A 851 41.85 -45.89 10.94
N GLY A 852 43.17 -46.03 10.86
CA GLY A 852 44.00 -45.41 9.81
C GLY A 852 44.08 -43.87 9.85
N PRO A 853 44.14 -43.19 11.02
CA PRO A 853 44.20 -41.72 11.06
C PRO A 853 45.46 -41.20 10.34
N CYS A 854 45.26 -40.23 9.45
CA CYS A 854 46.32 -39.73 8.56
C CYS A 854 47.50 -39.14 9.34
N GLN A 855 48.71 -39.59 9.00
CA GLN A 855 49.96 -38.98 9.47
C GLN A 855 50.36 -37.80 8.58
N LEU A 856 51.33 -36.99 9.02
CA LEU A 856 51.75 -35.77 8.32
C LEU A 856 52.15 -36.05 6.86
N GLU A 857 52.88 -37.14 6.65
CA GLU A 857 53.38 -37.60 5.35
C GLU A 857 52.27 -38.21 4.46
N GLN A 858 51.08 -38.45 5.02
CA GLN A 858 49.91 -39.02 4.34
C GLN A 858 48.90 -37.95 3.93
N LEU A 859 49.09 -36.70 4.35
CA LEU A 859 48.33 -35.52 3.92
C LEU A 859 48.93 -34.87 2.65
N ASP A 860 50.06 -35.37 2.15
CA ASP A 860 50.69 -34.92 0.90
C ASP A 860 49.78 -35.26 -0.30
N PRO A 861 49.36 -34.26 -1.12
CA PRO A 861 48.51 -34.45 -2.30
C PRO A 861 48.97 -35.54 -3.28
N CYS A 862 50.28 -35.81 -3.33
CA CYS A 862 50.86 -36.77 -4.25
C CYS A 862 50.83 -38.23 -3.75
N VAL A 863 50.42 -38.48 -2.49
CA VAL A 863 50.25 -39.85 -1.94
C VAL A 863 48.96 -40.09 -1.14
N CYS A 864 48.22 -39.03 -0.77
CA CYS A 864 47.09 -39.13 0.17
C CYS A 864 45.99 -40.11 -0.25
N HIS A 865 45.73 -40.31 -1.54
CA HIS A 865 44.74 -41.27 -2.07
C HIS A 865 45.10 -42.74 -1.77
N ALA A 866 46.36 -43.05 -1.44
CA ALA A 866 46.80 -44.40 -1.07
C ALA A 866 46.55 -44.73 0.42
N HIS A 867 46.11 -43.76 1.22
CA HIS A 867 45.91 -43.89 2.66
C HIS A 867 44.43 -43.71 3.00
N LEU A 868 43.77 -44.82 3.37
CA LEU A 868 42.35 -44.84 3.74
C LEU A 868 42.18 -44.78 5.27
N TRP A 869 41.25 -43.95 5.72
CA TRP A 869 40.78 -43.88 7.10
C TRP A 869 39.32 -44.34 7.20
N HIS A 870 38.93 -44.83 8.37
CA HIS A 870 37.56 -45.25 8.68
C HIS A 870 37.19 -44.83 10.12
N VAL A 871 35.98 -44.32 10.29
CA VAL A 871 35.41 -43.91 11.58
C VAL A 871 34.05 -44.56 11.77
N THR A 872 33.83 -45.07 12.98
CA THR A 872 32.51 -45.48 13.48
C THR A 872 32.09 -44.52 14.57
N ALA A 873 30.89 -43.96 14.43
CA ALA A 873 30.24 -43.10 15.40
C ALA A 873 28.87 -43.66 15.82
N GLU A 874 28.33 -43.10 16.88
CA GLU A 874 27.03 -43.41 17.48
C GLU A 874 26.23 -42.11 17.59
N ILE A 875 24.93 -42.19 17.31
CA ILE A 875 23.98 -41.09 17.50
C ILE A 875 22.93 -41.51 18.50
N THR A 876 22.73 -40.69 19.55
CA THR A 876 21.63 -40.85 20.51
C THR A 876 20.72 -39.64 20.52
N GLU A 877 19.41 -39.90 20.64
CA GLU A 877 18.38 -38.87 20.68
C GLU A 877 17.45 -39.09 21.88
N THR A 878 17.26 -38.06 22.69
CA THR A 878 16.48 -38.08 23.94
C THR A 878 15.24 -37.19 23.91
N GLY A 879 15.17 -36.23 22.99
CA GLY A 879 14.06 -35.30 22.78
C GLY A 879 13.08 -35.78 21.71
N PHE A 880 12.70 -34.89 20.80
CA PHE A 880 11.55 -35.04 19.89
C PHE A 880 11.73 -36.09 18.79
N GLY A 881 12.92 -36.68 18.66
CA GLY A 881 13.18 -37.86 17.82
C GLY A 881 13.93 -37.54 16.53
N LEU A 882 14.74 -38.50 16.07
CA LEU A 882 15.69 -38.26 14.98
C LEU A 882 14.98 -38.15 13.62
N HIS A 883 15.37 -37.16 12.81
CA HIS A 883 14.82 -36.90 11.48
C HIS A 883 15.75 -37.33 10.33
N ARG A 884 17.04 -36.94 10.37
CA ARG A 884 17.99 -37.17 9.27
C ARG A 884 19.43 -37.35 9.77
N ILE A 885 20.23 -38.14 9.05
CA ILE A 885 21.69 -38.25 9.24
C ILE A 885 22.37 -38.10 7.87
N TYR A 886 23.49 -37.37 7.81
CA TYR A 886 24.30 -37.20 6.60
C TYR A 886 25.76 -36.86 6.95
N ALA A 887 26.64 -36.81 5.95
CA ALA A 887 28.03 -36.38 6.10
C ALA A 887 28.29 -35.06 5.36
N GLY A 888 28.92 -34.10 6.04
CA GLY A 888 29.42 -32.86 5.44
C GLY A 888 30.86 -33.03 4.90
N LYS A 889 31.17 -32.37 3.79
CA LYS A 889 32.48 -32.39 3.09
C LYS A 889 32.99 -33.75 2.62
N LEU A 890 32.13 -34.77 2.47
CA LEU A 890 32.54 -36.12 2.05
C LEU A 890 32.79 -36.29 0.53
N ASN A 891 33.70 -35.49 -0.02
CA ASN A 891 33.93 -35.39 -1.47
C ASN A 891 35.18 -36.19 -1.93
N SER A 892 35.11 -37.53 -1.95
CA SER A 892 36.10 -38.38 -2.63
C SER A 892 35.49 -39.62 -3.28
N SER A 893 36.08 -40.10 -4.37
CA SER A 893 35.69 -41.37 -5.02
C SER A 893 36.02 -42.63 -4.21
N SER A 894 36.84 -42.50 -3.16
CA SER A 894 37.13 -43.56 -2.19
C SER A 894 36.17 -43.55 -0.99
N ALA A 895 35.28 -42.55 -0.91
CA ALA A 895 34.47 -42.33 0.26
C ALA A 895 33.26 -43.27 0.35
N ALA A 896 32.85 -43.59 1.58
CA ALA A 896 31.63 -44.31 1.88
C ALA A 896 30.95 -43.75 3.14
N PHE A 897 29.62 -43.72 3.12
CA PHE A 897 28.77 -43.30 4.22
C PHE A 897 27.61 -44.29 4.38
N SER A 898 27.33 -44.70 5.61
CA SER A 898 26.24 -45.62 5.92
C SER A 898 25.83 -45.50 7.39
N TYR A 899 24.57 -45.77 7.70
CA TYR A 899 24.02 -45.74 9.06
C TYR A 899 22.90 -46.77 9.23
N ASP A 900 22.58 -47.14 10.47
CA ASP A 900 21.48 -48.06 10.76
C ASP A 900 20.11 -47.41 10.51
N ASN A 901 19.15 -48.19 10.00
CA ASN A 901 17.78 -47.70 9.77
C ASN A 901 17.10 -47.33 11.10
N PHE A 902 16.65 -46.08 11.21
CA PHE A 902 15.83 -45.57 12.30
C PHE A 902 14.41 -45.20 11.83
N THR A 903 13.51 -45.02 12.79
CA THR A 903 12.16 -44.47 12.56
C THR A 903 12.05 -43.11 13.24
N SER A 904 11.58 -42.10 12.51
CA SER A 904 11.32 -40.76 13.03
C SER A 904 10.13 -40.77 14.01
N ALA A 905 10.45 -40.95 15.29
CA ALA A 905 9.52 -40.99 16.41
C ALA A 905 10.22 -40.48 17.69
N SER A 906 9.44 -39.93 18.63
CA SER A 906 9.92 -39.30 19.86
C SER A 906 10.81 -40.21 20.72
N SER A 907 12.02 -39.75 21.05
CA SER A 907 13.12 -40.47 21.71
C SER A 907 13.60 -41.76 21.01
N LEU A 908 14.90 -41.86 20.73
CA LEU A 908 15.50 -43.09 20.20
C LEU A 908 15.62 -44.15 21.30
N THR A 909 14.95 -45.29 21.12
CA THR A 909 15.03 -46.42 22.07
C THR A 909 16.32 -47.25 21.94
N ASN A 910 17.07 -47.09 20.85
CA ASN A 910 18.42 -47.62 20.67
C ASN A 910 19.26 -46.57 19.91
N PRO A 911 20.59 -46.48 20.15
CA PRO A 911 21.47 -45.62 19.36
C PRO A 911 21.52 -46.03 17.89
N VAL A 912 21.79 -45.07 17.00
CA VAL A 912 22.00 -45.30 15.57
C VAL A 912 23.50 -45.31 15.29
N MET A 913 24.03 -46.42 14.76
CA MET A 913 25.44 -46.48 14.37
C MET A 913 25.64 -45.78 13.02
N VAL A 914 26.76 -45.06 12.88
CA VAL A 914 27.20 -44.42 11.63
C VAL A 914 28.60 -44.89 11.28
N ASN A 915 28.82 -45.25 10.02
CA ASN A 915 30.09 -45.70 9.49
C ASN A 915 30.51 -44.83 8.30
N VAL A 916 31.69 -44.22 8.42
CA VAL A 916 32.27 -43.29 7.44
C VAL A 916 33.68 -43.72 7.08
N SER A 917 34.07 -43.60 5.81
CA SER A 917 35.46 -43.77 5.38
C SER A 917 35.78 -42.88 4.19
N SER A 918 37.03 -42.50 4.04
CA SER A 918 37.58 -41.81 2.86
C SER A 918 39.10 -42.00 2.81
N ASP A 919 39.74 -41.50 1.76
CA ASP A 919 41.18 -41.28 1.74
C ASP A 919 41.62 -40.01 2.50
N CYS A 920 42.93 -39.93 2.76
CA CYS A 920 43.57 -38.82 3.44
C CYS A 920 43.67 -37.52 2.61
N CYS A 921 43.24 -37.51 1.34
CA CYS A 921 43.08 -36.26 0.59
C CYS A 921 41.83 -35.51 1.04
N ASN A 922 40.90 -36.21 1.69
CA ASN A 922 39.80 -35.62 2.43
C ASN A 922 39.94 -35.86 3.95
N PRO A 923 40.80 -35.11 4.65
CA PRO A 923 41.11 -35.30 6.07
C PRO A 923 40.13 -34.58 7.02
N LEU A 924 39.09 -33.93 6.52
CA LEU A 924 38.07 -33.23 7.31
C LEU A 924 36.66 -33.63 6.85
N VAL A 925 35.92 -34.33 7.71
CA VAL A 925 34.54 -34.73 7.46
C VAL A 925 33.69 -34.49 8.70
N TYR A 926 32.46 -34.04 8.52
CA TYR A 926 31.48 -33.90 9.59
C TYR A 926 30.45 -35.03 9.52
N ILE A 927 30.09 -35.62 10.65
CA ILE A 927 28.87 -36.44 10.78
C ILE A 927 27.81 -35.53 11.37
N ASN A 928 26.72 -35.34 10.62
CA ASN A 928 25.62 -34.45 10.97
C ASN A 928 24.35 -35.25 11.24
N ALA A 929 23.63 -34.89 12.30
CA ALA A 929 22.42 -35.53 12.77
C ALA A 929 21.38 -34.46 13.10
N GLY A 930 20.19 -34.53 12.50
CA GLY A 930 19.09 -33.60 12.75
C GLY A 930 17.89 -34.30 13.37
N ASP A 931 17.28 -33.68 14.38
CA ASP A 931 16.02 -34.14 14.99
C ASP A 931 14.77 -33.53 14.32
N LEU A 932 13.59 -33.88 14.83
CA LEU A 932 12.29 -33.35 14.42
C LEU A 932 11.97 -31.96 15.01
N ALA A 933 12.77 -31.46 15.97
CA ALA A 933 12.67 -30.12 16.53
C ALA A 933 13.53 -29.09 15.76
N GLY A 934 14.34 -29.54 14.79
CA GLY A 934 15.21 -28.73 13.94
C GLY A 934 16.65 -28.56 14.46
N ASN A 935 17.02 -29.24 15.56
CA ASN A 935 18.35 -29.08 16.15
C ASN A 935 19.40 -29.93 15.40
N LEU A 936 20.62 -29.41 15.31
CA LEU A 936 21.74 -30.07 14.64
C LEU A 936 22.79 -30.59 15.64
N GLY A 937 22.88 -31.91 15.76
CA GLY A 937 24.01 -32.63 16.30
C GLY A 937 25.14 -32.77 15.28
N GLN A 938 26.39 -32.57 15.70
CA GLN A 938 27.57 -32.78 14.85
C GLN A 938 28.71 -33.44 15.62
N CYS A 939 29.43 -34.35 14.97
CA CYS A 939 30.76 -34.76 15.41
C CYS A 939 31.78 -34.77 14.25
N THR A 940 32.97 -34.22 14.54
CA THR A 940 33.96 -33.83 13.53
C THR A 940 35.13 -34.82 13.48
N ILE A 941 35.42 -35.31 12.28
CA ILE A 941 36.60 -36.09 11.95
C ILE A 941 37.62 -35.12 11.36
N ASP A 942 38.69 -34.79 12.10
CA ASP A 942 39.77 -33.92 11.62
C ASP A 942 41.13 -34.59 11.81
N HIS A 943 41.76 -34.94 10.70
CA HIS A 943 43.11 -35.52 10.64
C HIS A 943 44.20 -34.48 10.35
N ARG A 944 43.87 -33.19 10.24
CA ARG A 944 44.80 -32.09 9.88
C ARG A 944 45.56 -31.49 11.07
N LEU A 945 45.42 -32.05 12.28
CA LEU A 945 45.90 -31.48 13.53
C LEU A 945 47.43 -31.31 13.66
N HIS A 946 48.20 -31.75 12.66
CA HIS A 946 49.62 -31.46 12.51
C HIS A 946 49.87 -30.89 11.08
N GLY A 947 50.59 -29.76 10.99
CA GLY A 947 50.52 -28.86 9.84
C GLY A 947 51.25 -29.29 8.55
N VAL A 948 50.66 -28.94 7.40
CA VAL A 948 51.05 -29.40 6.06
C VAL A 948 52.02 -28.42 5.35
N PRO A 949 53.11 -28.89 4.72
CA PRO A 949 53.96 -28.09 3.82
C PRO A 949 53.36 -27.92 2.42
N SER A 950 53.73 -26.85 1.70
CA SER A 950 53.17 -26.48 0.39
C SER A 950 53.88 -27.09 -0.82
N GLU A 951 53.08 -27.53 -1.80
CA GLU A 951 53.41 -27.88 -3.21
C GLU A 951 54.30 -29.12 -3.47
N CYS A 952 53.81 -30.04 -4.32
CA CYS A 952 54.61 -31.16 -4.84
C CYS A 952 55.64 -30.68 -5.87
N ILE A 953 56.90 -31.10 -5.71
CA ILE A 953 57.95 -30.96 -6.74
C ILE A 953 58.33 -32.36 -7.23
N GLU A 954 57.86 -32.74 -8.42
CA GLU A 954 58.27 -34.00 -9.06
C GLU A 954 59.79 -34.02 -9.30
N THR A 955 60.47 -35.00 -8.69
CA THR A 955 61.90 -35.25 -8.92
C THR A 955 62.09 -36.59 -9.61
N THR A 956 62.02 -36.57 -10.95
CA THR A 956 62.21 -37.77 -11.79
C THR A 956 63.65 -38.30 -11.74
N THR A 957 63.92 -39.25 -10.85
CA THR A 957 65.18 -40.00 -10.79
C THR A 957 65.09 -41.31 -11.59
N THR A 958 65.40 -41.24 -12.89
CA THR A 958 65.53 -42.45 -13.72
C THR A 958 66.83 -43.19 -13.45
N THR A 959 66.75 -44.46 -13.07
CA THR A 959 67.88 -45.41 -13.10
C THR A 959 67.44 -46.76 -13.65
N GLU A 960 67.91 -47.12 -14.85
CA GLU A 960 68.25 -48.50 -15.16
C GLU A 960 69.26 -48.62 -16.31
N ASP A 961 69.61 -49.86 -16.67
CA ASP A 961 70.98 -50.29 -16.94
C ASP A 961 71.58 -49.97 -18.33
N THR A 962 72.90 -50.15 -18.44
CA THR A 962 73.66 -50.00 -19.68
C THR A 962 73.67 -51.27 -20.54
N THR A 963 73.48 -51.15 -21.87
CA THR A 963 74.49 -51.57 -22.88
C THR A 963 74.09 -51.27 -24.34
N THR A 964 75.06 -50.70 -25.09
CA THR A 964 75.40 -50.88 -26.53
C THR A 964 74.37 -51.43 -27.56
N ALA A 965 74.24 -50.92 -28.80
CA ALA A 965 75.10 -49.97 -29.54
C ALA A 965 74.46 -49.33 -30.81
N TYR A 966 74.78 -48.05 -31.01
CA TYR A 966 75.23 -47.34 -32.24
C TYR A 966 74.41 -47.31 -33.57
N VAL A 967 74.50 -46.13 -34.23
CA VAL A 967 74.11 -45.73 -35.62
C VAL A 967 72.65 -45.26 -35.83
N ALA A 968 72.53 -44.15 -36.58
CA ALA A 968 71.33 -43.36 -36.93
C ALA A 968 71.14 -43.38 -38.49
N PRO A 969 70.39 -42.49 -39.22
CA PRO A 969 69.68 -41.26 -38.81
C PRO A 969 68.32 -40.91 -39.48
N THR A 970 67.60 -39.95 -38.86
CA THR A 970 66.76 -38.86 -39.43
C THR A 970 65.75 -39.10 -40.58
N THR A 971 64.48 -38.80 -40.31
CA THR A 971 63.69 -37.59 -40.77
C THR A 971 62.36 -37.59 -39.97
N GLY A 972 61.76 -36.48 -39.51
CA GLY A 972 61.15 -35.34 -40.23
C GLY A 972 59.63 -35.57 -40.39
N THR A 973 58.67 -34.69 -40.05
CA THR A 973 58.70 -33.28 -39.59
C THR A 973 57.31 -32.82 -39.08
N ALA A 974 57.24 -31.67 -38.37
CA ALA A 974 56.04 -30.83 -38.10
C ALA A 974 54.97 -31.35 -37.09
N LYS A 975 54.10 -30.42 -36.62
CA LYS A 975 53.31 -30.53 -35.36
C LYS A 975 52.08 -29.59 -35.36
N ASN A 976 50.90 -30.09 -34.95
CA ASN A 976 49.71 -29.37 -34.42
C ASN A 976 49.01 -28.27 -35.28
N PRO A 977 47.79 -27.78 -34.88
CA PRO A 977 46.69 -28.45 -34.16
C PRO A 977 45.28 -28.20 -34.79
N GLU A 978 44.23 -28.74 -34.14
CA GLU A 978 43.07 -27.98 -33.59
C GLU A 978 41.64 -28.42 -33.98
N ALA A 979 40.75 -28.34 -32.98
CA ALA A 979 39.27 -28.35 -32.97
C ALA A 979 38.46 -29.45 -33.70
N THR A 980 37.44 -29.99 -33.01
CA THR A 980 36.22 -30.56 -33.62
C THR A 980 35.03 -30.36 -32.67
N THR A 981 33.82 -30.19 -33.24
CA THR A 981 32.63 -29.65 -32.56
C THR A 981 31.66 -30.70 -32.00
N VAL A 982 30.75 -30.24 -31.12
CA VAL A 982 29.64 -31.00 -30.52
C VAL A 982 28.39 -30.95 -31.40
N THR A 983 27.60 -32.04 -31.45
CA THR A 983 26.19 -32.03 -31.89
C THR A 983 25.42 -33.14 -31.16
N ALA A 984 24.11 -32.95 -30.91
CA ALA A 984 23.31 -33.75 -29.98
C ALA A 984 22.46 -34.87 -30.62
N THR A 985 22.03 -35.84 -29.81
CA THR A 985 20.77 -36.58 -30.01
C THR A 985 20.24 -37.18 -28.70
N THR A 986 18.95 -37.50 -28.66
CA THR A 986 18.19 -37.94 -27.48
C THR A 986 18.11 -39.46 -27.32
N HIS A 987 17.76 -39.95 -26.12
CA HIS A 987 17.28 -41.33 -25.93
C HIS A 987 16.12 -41.41 -24.91
N THR A 988 15.20 -42.33 -25.17
CA THR A 988 13.96 -42.61 -24.42
C THR A 988 14.16 -43.63 -23.30
N ILE A 989 13.36 -43.54 -22.24
CA ILE A 989 13.15 -44.63 -21.26
C ILE A 989 11.78 -45.28 -21.49
N ALA A 990 11.68 -46.60 -21.34
CA ALA A 990 10.45 -47.38 -21.42
C ALA A 990 10.25 -48.21 -20.14
N ALA A 991 8.99 -48.46 -19.78
CA ALA A 991 8.62 -49.02 -18.47
C ALA A 991 8.65 -50.55 -18.40
N THR A 992 8.68 -51.07 -17.17
CA THR A 992 8.30 -52.45 -16.83
C THR A 992 7.18 -52.44 -15.79
N GLN A 993 6.10 -53.20 -16.07
CA GLN A 993 4.96 -53.36 -15.17
C GLN A 993 5.18 -54.50 -14.16
N ASN A 994 4.40 -54.52 -13.09
CA ASN A 994 3.95 -55.76 -12.46
C ASN A 994 2.50 -55.60 -11.98
N THR A 995 1.70 -56.67 -12.07
CA THR A 995 0.22 -56.61 -11.99
C THR A 995 -0.35 -57.48 -10.86
N ALA A 996 -1.33 -56.97 -10.11
CA ALA A 996 -2.22 -57.78 -9.28
C ALA A 996 -3.62 -57.17 -9.14
N THR A 997 -4.64 -58.02 -9.28
CA THR A 997 -6.08 -57.84 -9.01
C THR A 997 -6.60 -59.20 -8.52
N PRO A 998 -7.87 -59.40 -8.07
CA PRO A 998 -9.00 -58.47 -7.85
C PRO A 998 -9.62 -58.62 -6.43
N SER A 999 -10.76 -57.96 -6.13
CA SER A 999 -12.05 -58.64 -5.83
C SER A 999 -13.18 -57.66 -5.44
N VAL A 1000 -14.42 -58.10 -5.65
CA VAL A 1000 -15.66 -57.30 -5.63
C VAL A 1000 -16.55 -57.68 -4.44
N THR A 1001 -17.28 -56.70 -3.88
CA THR A 1001 -18.62 -56.93 -3.31
C THR A 1001 -19.58 -55.82 -3.75
N ASN A 1002 -20.67 -56.21 -4.43
CA ASN A 1002 -21.77 -55.31 -4.81
C ASN A 1002 -22.78 -55.15 -3.66
N GLY A 1003 -23.52 -54.03 -3.67
CA GLY A 1003 -24.67 -53.80 -2.80
C GLY A 1003 -25.63 -52.76 -3.41
N GLU A 1004 -26.56 -53.22 -4.24
CA GLU A 1004 -27.68 -52.39 -4.73
C GLU A 1004 -28.82 -52.35 -3.68
N SER A 1005 -29.53 -51.22 -3.53
CA SER A 1005 -31.01 -51.22 -3.54
C SER A 1005 -31.65 -49.82 -3.34
N THR A 1006 -32.30 -49.32 -4.39
CA THR A 1006 -33.62 -48.65 -4.44
C THR A 1006 -34.08 -47.66 -3.34
N LEU A 1007 -34.29 -46.40 -3.76
CA LEU A 1007 -35.55 -45.63 -3.73
C LEU A 1007 -36.61 -45.91 -2.62
N SER A 1008 -36.97 -44.85 -1.90
CA SER A 1008 -38.37 -44.53 -1.56
C SER A 1008 -38.59 -43.04 -1.29
N PHE A 1009 -39.58 -42.42 -1.96
CA PHE A 1009 -40.24 -41.20 -1.50
C PHE A 1009 -41.37 -41.61 -0.56
N GLU A 1010 -41.59 -40.91 0.56
CA GLU A 1010 -42.94 -40.79 1.12
C GLU A 1010 -43.11 -39.48 1.92
N VAL A 1011 -44.36 -39.06 2.13
CA VAL A 1011 -44.73 -37.75 2.69
C VAL A 1011 -45.51 -37.94 3.99
N SER A 1012 -45.11 -37.24 5.06
CA SER A 1012 -45.93 -37.09 6.25
C SER A 1012 -45.72 -35.77 6.97
N THR A 1013 -46.79 -34.99 7.09
CA THR A 1013 -46.92 -33.84 8.02
C THR A 1013 -47.80 -34.28 9.22
N PRO A 1014 -48.20 -33.40 10.16
CA PRO A 1014 -47.57 -33.35 11.48
C PRO A 1014 -48.52 -33.76 12.64
N VAL A 1015 -47.96 -34.09 13.81
CA VAL A 1015 -48.71 -34.23 15.07
C VAL A 1015 -47.85 -33.74 16.26
N ASP A 1016 -48.48 -33.04 17.20
CA ASP A 1016 -47.89 -32.59 18.47
C ASP A 1016 -47.44 -33.73 19.41
N VAL A 1017 -46.68 -33.39 20.46
CA VAL A 1017 -47.14 -33.54 21.86
C VAL A 1017 -46.32 -32.63 22.79
N SER A 1018 -47.01 -32.04 23.77
CA SER A 1018 -46.49 -31.09 24.76
C SER A 1018 -45.96 -31.72 26.05
N VAL A 1019 -44.93 -31.12 26.67
CA VAL A 1019 -44.64 -31.17 28.13
C VAL A 1019 -44.11 -29.78 28.54
N THR A 1020 -44.85 -28.88 29.19
CA THR A 1020 -45.39 -28.83 30.58
C THR A 1020 -44.36 -28.44 31.65
N ILE A 1021 -44.61 -27.33 32.35
CA ILE A 1021 -43.78 -26.74 33.42
C ILE A 1021 -44.44 -26.89 34.81
N PRO A 1022 -43.71 -27.35 35.83
CA PRO A 1022 -43.90 -27.02 37.26
C PRO A 1022 -42.68 -26.22 37.80
N SER A 1023 -42.78 -25.14 38.58
CA SER A 1023 -43.36 -24.96 39.94
C SER A 1023 -42.61 -25.77 41.03
N ASN A 1024 -42.30 -25.27 42.23
CA ASN A 1024 -42.54 -23.99 42.92
C ASN A 1024 -41.73 -23.97 44.26
N GLU A 1025 -41.42 -22.81 44.89
CA GLU A 1025 -41.58 -22.59 46.37
C GLU A 1025 -41.07 -21.23 46.93
N THR A 1026 -42.00 -20.48 47.55
CA THR A 1026 -41.98 -19.73 48.85
C THR A 1026 -40.74 -19.10 49.52
N VAL A 1027 -40.83 -18.06 50.39
CA VAL A 1027 -41.74 -16.87 50.58
C VAL A 1027 -41.28 -16.02 51.81
N ARG A 1028 -41.76 -14.76 51.92
CA ARG A 1028 -41.54 -13.71 52.98
C ARG A 1028 -40.29 -12.82 52.79
N GLN A 1029 -40.23 -11.53 53.15
CA GLN A 1029 -41.17 -10.42 53.50
C GLN A 1029 -40.34 -9.09 53.42
N GLY A 1030 -40.84 -7.86 53.36
CA GLY A 1030 -42.19 -7.27 53.33
C GLY A 1030 -42.16 -5.76 53.74
N TYR A 1031 -43.20 -4.96 53.43
CA TYR A 1031 -43.30 -3.48 53.63
C TYR A 1031 -42.40 -2.60 52.72
N SER A 1032 -42.75 -1.36 52.32
CA SER A 1032 -44.06 -0.68 52.15
C SER A 1032 -43.94 0.65 51.36
N ASN A 1033 -45.03 1.10 50.73
CA ASN A 1033 -45.22 2.38 49.99
C ASN A 1033 -44.54 3.63 50.62
N SER A 1034 -44.14 4.65 49.86
CA SER A 1034 -45.08 5.62 49.23
C SER A 1034 -44.42 6.72 48.33
N ARG A 1035 -45.20 7.73 47.93
CA ARG A 1035 -45.05 8.62 46.75
C ARG A 1035 -44.67 10.08 47.14
N TYR A 1036 -44.11 10.84 46.18
CA TYR A 1036 -43.96 12.32 46.04
C TYR A 1036 -42.61 12.97 46.38
N GLY A 1037 -42.19 13.92 45.53
CA GLY A 1037 -41.61 15.21 45.98
C GLY A 1037 -40.29 15.70 45.35
N GLU A 1038 -40.37 16.68 44.45
CA GLU A 1038 -39.35 17.74 44.22
C GLU A 1038 -39.28 18.70 45.47
N PRO A 1039 -38.31 19.66 45.65
CA PRO A 1039 -37.55 20.39 44.62
C PRO A 1039 -36.09 20.84 44.97
N ASN A 1040 -35.61 21.84 44.20
CA ASN A 1040 -34.27 22.41 44.03
C ASN A 1040 -33.67 23.34 45.12
N THR A 1041 -32.38 23.71 44.89
CA THR A 1041 -31.65 24.99 45.17
C THR A 1041 -30.89 25.28 46.50
N ASN A 1042 -29.56 25.44 46.33
CA ASN A 1042 -28.63 26.50 46.79
C ASN A 1042 -28.14 26.70 48.27
N GLU A 1043 -26.79 26.69 48.40
CA GLU A 1043 -25.90 27.49 49.30
C GLU A 1043 -26.00 27.35 50.85
N PRO A 1044 -24.94 27.65 51.68
CA PRO A 1044 -24.17 28.92 51.69
C PRO A 1044 -22.66 28.82 52.09
N ILE A 1045 -22.16 29.75 52.95
CA ILE A 1045 -20.83 30.41 52.87
C ILE A 1045 -20.03 30.42 54.22
N ILE A 1046 -18.68 30.24 54.11
CA ILE A 1046 -17.50 30.74 54.89
C ILE A 1046 -17.60 31.09 56.41
N PRO A 1047 -16.53 30.85 57.21
CA PRO A 1047 -15.93 31.99 57.97
C PRO A 1047 -14.37 32.04 57.97
N THR A 1048 -13.79 33.21 58.32
CA THR A 1048 -12.33 33.52 58.29
C THR A 1048 -11.83 34.29 59.52
N TYR A 1049 -10.61 33.98 60.01
CA TYR A 1049 -9.72 34.82 60.86
C TYR A 1049 -8.27 34.30 60.74
N GLY A 1050 -7.15 35.03 60.98
CA GLY A 1050 -6.89 36.42 61.38
C GLY A 1050 -5.36 36.74 61.30
N ILE A 1051 -4.92 37.99 61.50
CA ILE A 1051 -3.56 38.50 61.13
C ILE A 1051 -2.65 38.84 62.34
N ALA A 1052 -1.31 38.71 62.19
CA ALA A 1052 -0.26 39.27 63.05
C ALA A 1052 0.97 39.79 62.24
N LEU A 1053 1.98 40.41 62.88
CA LEU A 1053 2.83 41.48 62.30
C LEU A 1053 4.36 41.42 62.60
N LEU A 1054 5.16 42.10 61.74
CA LEU A 1054 6.58 42.59 61.89
C LEU A 1054 7.72 41.52 61.79
N VAL A 1055 8.79 41.63 60.94
CA VAL A 1055 9.85 42.66 60.63
C VAL A 1055 11.08 42.50 61.55
N VAL A 1056 12.35 42.32 61.10
CA VAL A 1056 13.29 43.07 60.21
C VAL A 1056 14.19 42.05 59.42
N GLY A 1057 14.91 42.29 58.30
CA GLY A 1057 15.12 43.44 57.38
C GLY A 1057 16.61 43.78 57.08
N VAL A 1058 16.96 44.18 55.82
CA VAL A 1058 18.17 44.88 55.25
C VAL A 1058 18.39 44.35 53.81
N ILE A 1059 18.15 45.07 52.69
CA ILE A 1059 18.58 46.38 52.16
C ILE A 1059 19.99 46.39 51.53
N ILE A 1060 20.05 46.58 50.20
CA ILE A 1060 20.88 47.56 49.47
C ILE A 1060 20.30 47.75 48.05
N VAL A 1061 20.53 48.92 47.42
CA VAL A 1061 19.86 49.36 46.17
C VAL A 1061 20.83 50.01 45.17
N ILE A 1062 20.77 49.60 43.90
CA ILE A 1062 21.13 50.38 42.70
C ILE A 1062 20.13 49.92 41.61
N LEU A 1063 19.18 50.67 41.03
CA LEU A 1063 18.99 52.05 40.51
C LEU A 1063 19.51 52.34 39.09
N GLY A 1064 18.59 52.70 38.20
CA GLY A 1064 18.82 53.28 36.86
C GLY A 1064 18.73 52.28 35.70
N GLY A 1065 18.08 52.59 34.57
CA GLY A 1065 17.27 53.76 34.23
C GLY A 1065 17.00 53.86 32.72
N THR A 1066 15.76 54.12 32.31
CA THR A 1066 15.37 54.23 30.90
C THR A 1066 15.73 55.59 30.28
N LEU A 1067 16.17 55.58 29.01
CA LEU A 1067 16.03 56.74 28.12
C LEU A 1067 15.95 56.32 26.63
N LEU A 1068 15.71 57.28 25.76
CA LEU A 1068 15.10 57.12 24.44
C LEU A 1068 15.87 57.95 23.37
N LEU A 1069 15.72 57.56 22.09
CA LEU A 1069 15.96 58.31 20.84
C LEU A 1069 17.39 58.40 20.21
N TYR A 1070 17.41 58.00 18.92
CA TYR A 1070 18.00 58.67 17.75
C TYR A 1070 19.42 58.36 17.19
N LYS A 1071 19.39 57.85 15.94
CA LYS A 1071 20.31 58.04 14.80
C LYS A 1071 21.84 57.95 15.03
N LYS A 1072 22.42 56.84 14.56
CA LYS A 1072 23.09 56.76 13.23
C LYS A 1072 23.29 55.29 12.83
N GLY A 1073 23.16 54.97 11.54
CA GLY A 1073 23.44 53.63 11.02
C GLY A 1073 24.84 53.54 10.40
N ILE A 1074 25.37 52.31 10.32
CA ILE A 1074 26.50 51.90 9.46
C ILE A 1074 26.17 50.51 8.91
N ILE A 1075 26.60 50.27 7.67
CA ILE A 1075 26.38 49.03 6.92
C ILE A 1075 27.39 47.97 7.35
N PHE A 1076 26.96 46.71 7.44
CA PHE A 1076 27.87 45.57 7.24
C PHE A 1076 27.32 44.63 6.17
N LYS A 1077 28.16 44.35 5.17
CA LYS A 1077 27.90 43.34 4.14
C LYS A 1077 28.29 41.96 4.68
N SER A 1078 27.58 40.91 4.28
CA SER A 1078 28.11 39.55 4.37
C SER A 1078 29.32 39.40 3.45
N LEU A 1079 30.31 38.63 3.90
CA LEU A 1079 31.53 38.33 3.16
C LEU A 1079 31.41 36.93 2.54
N ASN A 1080 31.13 36.87 1.24
CA ASN A 1080 31.35 35.67 0.45
C ASN A 1080 32.86 35.40 0.34
N LEU A 1081 33.32 34.25 0.81
CA LEU A 1081 34.75 33.87 0.76
C LEU A 1081 35.02 32.79 -0.28
N GLN A 1082 35.16 33.19 -1.55
CA GLN A 1082 35.66 32.30 -2.60
C GLN A 1082 37.15 31.96 -2.40
N ARG A 1083 37.49 30.67 -2.41
CA ARG A 1083 38.68 30.15 -3.10
C ARG A 1083 38.23 28.93 -3.93
N ARG A 1084 38.15 29.02 -5.26
CA ARG A 1084 39.27 29.06 -6.22
C ARG A 1084 40.11 27.78 -6.20
N ILE A 1085 39.66 26.80 -6.98
CA ILE A 1085 40.54 26.03 -7.87
C ILE A 1085 40.38 26.64 -9.28
N ALA A 1086 41.42 26.65 -10.10
CA ALA A 1086 41.46 27.36 -11.38
C ALA A 1086 41.07 26.45 -12.57
N PRO A 1087 40.53 27.02 -13.67
CA PRO A 1087 40.19 26.24 -14.86
C PRO A 1087 41.44 25.86 -15.66
N CYS A 1088 41.37 24.73 -16.36
CA CYS A 1088 42.23 24.43 -17.50
C CYS A 1088 41.40 24.61 -18.78
N GLN A 1089 42.00 25.20 -19.82
CA GLN A 1089 41.41 25.30 -21.15
C GLN A 1089 42.29 24.55 -22.16
N ASP A 1090 41.60 23.87 -23.08
CA ASP A 1090 41.94 23.62 -24.49
C ASP A 1090 43.33 23.07 -24.85
N VAL A 1091 43.36 21.87 -25.44
CA VAL A 1091 43.65 21.61 -26.88
C VAL A 1091 44.04 20.13 -27.05
N ASP A 1092 43.18 19.35 -27.70
CA ASP A 1092 43.49 18.65 -28.97
C ASP A 1092 42.32 17.75 -29.42
N VAL A 1093 41.76 18.03 -30.59
CA VAL A 1093 40.85 17.11 -31.31
C VAL A 1093 41.42 16.89 -32.70
N ILE A 1094 42.05 15.74 -32.90
CA ILE A 1094 42.73 15.39 -34.15
C ILE A 1094 41.69 14.98 -35.20
N LYS A 1095 41.79 15.59 -36.39
CA LYS A 1095 40.98 15.27 -37.57
C LYS A 1095 41.28 13.87 -38.12
N ALA A 1096 40.24 13.24 -38.69
CA ALA A 1096 40.37 12.25 -39.75
C ALA A 1096 39.35 12.55 -40.87
N ASP A 1097 39.70 13.43 -41.82
CA ASP A 1097 38.93 13.66 -43.04
C ASP A 1097 39.37 12.68 -44.15
N TYR A 1098 38.48 11.85 -44.70
CA TYR A 1098 38.60 11.29 -46.06
C TYR A 1098 37.20 10.82 -46.57
N VAL A 1099 36.73 11.06 -47.81
CA VAL A 1099 36.95 12.16 -48.79
C VAL A 1099 35.96 11.99 -49.99
N VAL A 1100 35.37 13.09 -50.52
CA VAL A 1100 34.84 13.29 -51.92
C VAL A 1100 33.73 12.32 -52.44
N ASP A 1101 32.62 12.69 -53.12
CA ASP A 1101 31.94 13.95 -53.56
C ASP A 1101 30.39 13.70 -53.38
N GLY A 1102 29.39 14.43 -53.94
CA GLY A 1102 29.42 15.52 -54.91
C GLY A 1102 28.07 16.05 -55.41
N LYS A 1103 28.16 17.18 -56.10
CA LYS A 1103 27.24 17.88 -57.02
C LYS A 1103 25.83 17.32 -57.35
N SER A 1104 24.83 18.06 -56.86
CA SER A 1104 23.77 18.75 -57.63
C SER A 1104 23.26 18.17 -58.98
N SER A 1105 21.95 17.97 -59.09
CA SER A 1105 21.18 18.26 -60.32
C SER A 1105 19.70 18.53 -60.00
N ALA A 1106 18.98 19.12 -60.98
CA ALA A 1106 17.54 19.38 -60.96
C ALA A 1106 16.90 18.74 -62.21
N SER A 1107 15.65 19.14 -62.55
CA SER A 1107 14.71 18.53 -63.52
C SER A 1107 13.99 17.27 -62.96
N VAL A 1108 12.66 17.09 -63.02
CA VAL A 1108 11.58 17.43 -64.00
C VAL A 1108 11.38 16.37 -65.08
N ASN A 1109 10.33 15.56 -64.89
CA ASN A 1109 9.31 15.06 -65.84
C ASN A 1109 8.31 14.20 -65.02
N GLU A 1110 7.00 14.40 -65.06
CA GLU A 1110 6.05 14.08 -66.16
C GLU A 1110 5.97 12.59 -66.54
N ASN A 1111 4.91 11.87 -66.12
CA ASN A 1111 3.73 11.60 -66.98
C ASN A 1111 2.67 10.61 -66.39
N ASN A 1112 1.40 11.03 -66.44
CA ASN A 1112 0.16 10.30 -66.81
C ASN A 1112 -0.42 9.09 -66.01
N GLY A 1113 -1.77 9.02 -66.05
CA GLY A 1113 -2.64 7.98 -65.47
C GLY A 1113 -3.59 8.55 -64.41
N ASP A 1114 -4.63 9.37 -64.69
CA ASP A 1114 -5.66 9.42 -65.74
C ASP A 1114 -6.95 8.59 -65.44
N SER A 1115 -8.11 9.03 -65.96
CA SER A 1115 -9.51 8.75 -65.56
C SER A 1115 -9.94 9.38 -64.20
N SER A 1116 -10.97 10.23 -64.03
CA SER A 1116 -12.17 10.67 -64.81
C SER A 1116 -13.33 9.66 -64.81
N ALA A 1117 -14.64 9.97 -64.61
CA ALA A 1117 -15.40 11.21 -64.29
C ALA A 1117 -16.83 10.79 -63.76
N SER A 1118 -17.95 11.54 -63.66
CA SER A 1118 -18.36 12.92 -64.06
C SER A 1118 -19.66 13.41 -63.35
N VAL A 1119 -19.64 14.64 -62.79
CA VAL A 1119 -20.55 15.80 -63.04
C VAL A 1119 -22.11 15.65 -63.10
N ASN A 1120 -22.81 16.47 -62.30
CA ASN A 1120 -24.01 17.32 -62.61
C ASN A 1120 -24.41 18.05 -61.30
N GLU A 1121 -24.44 19.38 -61.15
CA GLU A 1121 -25.12 20.50 -61.84
C GLU A 1121 -26.64 20.67 -61.55
N ASN A 1122 -26.98 21.77 -60.84
CA ASN A 1122 -28.13 22.72 -61.00
C ASN A 1122 -28.52 23.40 -59.66
N ASN A 1123 -29.09 24.62 -59.58
CA ASN A 1123 -28.81 25.87 -60.32
C ASN A 1123 -29.50 27.11 -59.68
N GLY A 1124 -28.84 28.28 -59.72
CA GLY A 1124 -29.43 29.63 -59.61
C GLY A 1124 -29.93 30.15 -58.24
N ASP A 1125 -30.24 31.44 -58.06
CA ASP A 1125 -29.76 32.68 -58.74
C ASP A 1125 -30.22 33.94 -57.94
N SER A 1126 -29.57 35.09 -58.17
CA SER A 1126 -29.97 36.48 -57.77
C SER A 1126 -30.00 36.82 -56.25
N SER A 1127 -29.74 38.06 -55.79
CA SER A 1127 -29.14 39.27 -56.40
C SER A 1127 -28.74 40.30 -55.31
N ALA A 1128 -27.71 41.12 -55.55
CA ALA A 1128 -27.34 42.28 -54.70
C ALA A 1128 -28.12 43.56 -55.08
N PRO A 1129 -27.97 44.69 -54.33
CA PRO A 1129 -26.89 45.65 -54.67
C PRO A 1129 -26.23 46.37 -53.47
N GLU A 1130 -25.29 47.27 -53.78
CA GLU A 1130 -24.30 47.93 -52.90
C GLU A 1130 -24.76 49.27 -52.28
N ALA A 1131 -24.02 49.76 -51.26
CA ALA A 1131 -23.67 51.19 -51.11
C ALA A 1131 -22.56 51.47 -50.04
N ASN A 1132 -21.38 51.96 -50.48
CA ASN A 1132 -20.69 53.21 -50.09
C ASN A 1132 -20.61 53.70 -48.60
N LEU A 1133 -19.56 54.37 -48.09
CA LEU A 1133 -18.25 54.86 -48.61
C LEU A 1133 -17.36 55.41 -47.45
N ASN A 1134 -16.02 55.42 -47.62
CA ASN A 1134 -15.01 56.28 -46.93
C ASN A 1134 -14.82 56.14 -45.39
N HIS A 1135 -13.70 56.53 -44.74
CA HIS A 1135 -12.35 57.01 -45.15
C HIS A 1135 -11.35 56.64 -44.01
N VAL A 1136 -10.21 55.98 -44.27
CA VAL A 1136 -8.84 56.52 -44.53
C VAL A 1136 -8.01 56.96 -43.30
N GLN A 1137 -6.80 56.35 -43.21
CA GLN A 1137 -5.62 56.70 -42.37
C GLN A 1137 -5.74 56.50 -40.84
N LYS A 1138 -4.64 56.20 -40.11
CA LYS A 1138 -3.21 56.33 -40.46
C LYS A 1138 -2.32 55.31 -39.74
N ASP A 1139 -1.24 54.88 -40.38
CA ASP A 1139 -0.10 54.21 -39.73
C ASP A 1139 0.69 55.19 -38.83
N VAL A 1140 1.36 54.66 -37.80
CA VAL A 1140 2.83 54.72 -37.66
C VAL A 1140 3.32 53.96 -36.42
N VAL A 1141 4.38 53.18 -36.65
CA VAL A 1141 5.25 52.43 -35.72
C VAL A 1141 5.83 53.29 -34.58
N ILE A 1142 6.08 52.69 -33.41
CA ILE A 1142 7.30 52.90 -32.60
C ILE A 1142 7.50 51.69 -31.67
N ASP A 1143 8.73 51.20 -31.58
CA ASP A 1143 9.17 50.16 -30.65
C ASP A 1143 9.38 50.71 -29.24
N ASP A 1144 9.22 49.88 -28.19
CA ASP A 1144 10.33 49.46 -27.33
C ASP A 1144 9.90 48.64 -26.09
N PHE A 1145 10.44 47.43 -26.01
CA PHE A 1145 11.19 46.84 -24.87
C PHE A 1145 10.71 46.88 -23.39
N ILE A 1146 11.05 45.76 -22.71
CA ILE A 1146 11.28 45.52 -21.27
C ILE A 1146 10.13 44.88 -20.45
N TYR A 1147 10.44 43.66 -20.01
CA TYR A 1147 10.03 42.95 -18.77
C TYR A 1147 9.27 43.75 -17.71
N VAL A 1148 8.16 43.16 -17.22
CA VAL A 1148 8.24 42.34 -15.99
C VAL A 1148 7.75 40.94 -16.35
#